data_AF-A0A1G6RZ21-F1
#
_entry.id   AF-A0A1G6RZ21-F1
#
_cell.length_a   1.000
_cell.length_b   1.000
_cell.length_c   1.000
_cell.angle_alpha   90.00
_cell.angle_beta   90.00
_cell.angle_gamma   90.00
#
_symmetry.space_group_name_H-M   'P 1'
#
loop_
_entity.id
_entity.type
_entity.pdbx_description
1 polymer ?
#
loop_
_entity_poly.entity_id
_entity_poly.type
_entity_poly.pdbx_seq_one_letter_code
_entity_poly.pdbx_strand_id
1 'polypeptide(L)'
;MTSVWHRSNVVGWISYRASVARAASGCLAGSLAAFLAGFLALVAIAPAASLAQQIETQIRTADPADDYLTWAPAPARIRQIPQAGATDKVVVLTNDAEEPVPAGRKFPLDGNVAFAKSIAPGTTATEKTLELVLPKDGAWVDFFVAGSFPRASSADKDAVIEVHEGSATGPRIHSHAAMVRIRKNQRDLTDQERINFLTALSRFLREHRGYERFVRVHELASMGKNQDPAVYFWPDLAHRGPAFLAFHRAYLLSFERELQKIAPSVALPYWIMDELPSVFDENFMGANVISADAVVEPTFAASNPLAHWAVNGEALYRFPYQRNDAQDLKARFFSDETLFVEGTYAKFSRKLEGNPHNLGHNWTGTWMQNCMISPSDPVFWPFHTGFDRQWAKWQWAGGRVNPDGSGESYSPNDAYDDTAAGCNVATPNGCAAIGHHLKDTMWPWNSAVGPGATIKGNRPPADLSQDYIGPFPKASIEGLWPSQPAIPTPGDVIDYAGATAQRLDMGFAYDDVPFGTKLPQVAAAATPAITRTSVQQPAGTASIDQEAVAALAVANDRNRPEAERINALRNLTSLPDSTVVPAAIGVLNEAGRSEALGAAAIEALSLQMMFGQSDHQAHHAAMGALHAALTDRDLTVRQSALRVLASHRDPALIEKLVSSLDNPADKTFATVDAIRGLAVAGGAVKYATSIRKHIATGDNNVRAAAIVALAPDATSRPAIEAVLADRSQPEVVRSAAIRSLAAGNSGATDSLLAVVKNAQEQPTLREQAAGALAATVEARGAALSKVQLNDLATELRKVDSTKLPAVDRALKATDALSGKQ
;
A
#
# COMPACT_ATOMS: atom_id res chain seq x y z
N MET A 1 -56.88 -4.64 16.99
CA MET A 1 -58.15 -4.55 17.76
C MET A 1 -57.82 -4.20 19.20
N THR A 2 -58.75 -3.60 19.95
CA THR A 2 -58.47 -2.92 21.24
C THR A 2 -59.38 -3.40 22.37
N SER A 3 -58.78 -3.84 23.50
CA SER A 3 -59.41 -3.95 24.84
C SER A 3 -58.29 -4.25 25.87
N VAL A 4 -57.90 -3.39 26.83
CA VAL A 4 -58.61 -2.63 27.90
C VAL A 4 -58.58 -3.36 29.26
N TRP A 5 -57.63 -2.91 30.10
CA TRP A 5 -57.63 -2.71 31.57
C TRP A 5 -58.61 -3.43 32.51
N HIS A 6 -58.09 -3.77 33.70
CA HIS A 6 -58.82 -3.67 35.00
C HIS A 6 -57.89 -3.27 36.19
N ARG A 7 -58.49 -2.92 37.35
CA ARG A 7 -57.86 -2.50 38.64
C ARG A 7 -58.62 -3.20 39.81
N SER A 8 -58.31 -3.15 41.10
CA SER A 8 -57.34 -2.42 41.98
C SER A 8 -57.09 -3.31 43.25
N ASN A 9 -56.71 -2.95 44.49
CA ASN A 9 -56.38 -1.74 45.29
C ASN A 9 -55.52 -2.22 46.52
N VAL A 10 -54.41 -1.57 46.92
CA VAL A 10 -54.24 -0.55 48.02
C VAL A 10 -54.07 -1.11 49.48
N VAL A 11 -53.34 -0.33 50.34
CA VAL A 11 -52.94 -0.53 51.77
C VAL A 11 -51.71 -1.47 52.02
N GLY A 12 -50.73 -1.19 52.91
CA GLY A 12 -50.37 0.07 53.60
C GLY A 12 -49.47 -0.04 54.88
N TRP A 13 -48.23 0.49 54.82
CA TRP A 13 -47.38 1.15 55.86
C TRP A 13 -46.95 0.46 57.22
N ILE A 14 -45.70 0.81 57.65
CA ILE A 14 -45.14 0.95 59.04
C ILE A 14 -44.39 -0.22 59.78
N SER A 15 -43.05 -0.19 59.66
CA SER A 15 -42.00 0.00 60.71
C SER A 15 -41.57 -1.03 61.81
N TYR A 16 -40.22 -1.16 61.90
CA TYR A 16 -39.32 -1.05 63.10
C TYR A 16 -38.75 -2.28 63.89
N ARG A 17 -37.39 -2.28 63.96
CA ARG A 17 -36.45 -2.63 65.08
C ARG A 17 -36.01 -4.08 65.46
N ALA A 18 -34.67 -4.23 65.51
CA ALA A 18 -33.82 -4.67 66.67
C ALA A 18 -33.23 -6.12 66.83
N SER A 19 -31.93 -6.24 66.52
CA SER A 19 -30.80 -6.53 67.47
C SER A 19 -30.34 -7.96 67.91
N VAL A 20 -29.03 -7.99 68.25
CA VAL A 20 -28.26 -8.88 69.19
C VAL A 20 -27.38 -10.05 68.66
N ALA A 21 -26.11 -9.68 68.50
CA ALA A 21 -24.81 -10.36 68.42
C ALA A 21 -24.44 -11.61 69.27
N ARG A 22 -23.38 -12.30 68.81
CA ARG A 22 -22.22 -12.93 69.53
C ARG A 22 -21.21 -13.49 68.49
N ALA A 23 -19.91 -13.75 68.70
CA ALA A 23 -18.93 -13.49 69.78
C ALA A 23 -17.49 -13.45 69.13
N ALA A 24 -16.50 -12.66 69.58
CA ALA A 24 -15.46 -12.92 70.62
C ALA A 24 -14.45 -14.05 70.31
N SER A 25 -13.12 -13.87 70.36
CA SER A 25 -12.23 -12.71 70.65
C SER A 25 -10.84 -12.95 70.02
N GLY A 26 -9.88 -12.02 69.95
CA GLY A 26 -9.77 -10.64 70.46
C GLY A 26 -8.99 -9.77 69.45
N CYS A 27 -7.80 -9.19 69.69
CA CYS A 27 -6.98 -8.75 70.86
C CYS A 27 -5.61 -8.34 70.26
N LEU A 28 -4.92 -7.22 70.52
CA LEU A 28 -5.00 -5.99 71.34
C LEU A 28 -4.19 -4.90 70.57
N ALA A 29 -4.01 -3.63 70.95
CA ALA A 29 -4.78 -2.56 71.59
C ALA A 29 -3.86 -1.30 71.64
N GLY A 30 -4.42 -0.09 71.62
CA GLY A 30 -3.70 1.20 71.76
C GLY A 30 -3.54 1.99 70.45
N SER A 31 -3.77 3.31 70.38
CA SER A 31 -4.24 4.28 71.40
C SER A 31 -5.07 5.40 70.76
N LEU A 32 -5.75 6.23 71.58
CA LEU A 32 -6.80 7.17 71.14
C LEU A 32 -6.50 8.63 71.54
N ALA A 33 -7.09 9.57 70.77
CA ALA A 33 -7.53 10.93 71.15
C ALA A 33 -6.51 12.09 71.35
N ALA A 34 -6.55 13.06 70.42
CA ALA A 34 -6.43 14.53 70.59
C ALA A 34 -6.56 15.20 69.19
N PHE A 35 -7.16 16.36 68.97
CA PHE A 35 -8.05 17.22 69.78
C PHE A 35 -8.98 18.02 68.83
N LEU A 36 -10.03 18.68 69.33
CA LEU A 36 -10.99 19.43 68.51
C LEU A 36 -10.80 20.96 68.66
N ALA A 37 -10.54 21.70 67.56
CA ALA A 37 -10.92 23.11 67.34
C ALA A 37 -10.28 23.66 66.04
N GLY A 38 -11.04 24.45 65.25
CA GLY A 38 -10.51 25.16 64.07
C GLY A 38 -11.57 25.42 62.99
N PHE A 39 -12.27 26.55 63.07
CA PHE A 39 -13.23 27.00 62.04
C PHE A 39 -12.53 27.85 60.96
N LEU A 40 -13.19 28.03 59.81
CA LEU A 40 -12.85 28.98 58.72
C LEU A 40 -11.56 28.72 57.91
N ALA A 41 -11.69 27.92 56.85
CA ALA A 41 -10.87 28.04 55.63
C ALA A 41 -11.65 27.53 54.40
N LEU A 42 -12.77 28.19 54.06
CA LEU A 42 -13.60 27.81 52.92
C LEU A 42 -13.02 28.36 51.60
N VAL A 43 -11.85 27.85 51.21
CA VAL A 43 -11.26 28.13 49.90
C VAL A 43 -12.09 27.40 48.84
N ALA A 44 -12.76 28.18 47.99
CA ALA A 44 -13.53 27.63 46.88
C ALA A 44 -12.58 27.02 45.84
N ILE A 45 -12.47 25.69 45.82
CA ILE A 45 -11.90 24.96 44.69
C ILE A 45 -12.90 25.09 43.53
N ALA A 46 -12.68 26.11 42.70
CA ALA A 46 -13.44 26.26 41.45
C ALA A 46 -13.17 25.04 40.55
N PRO A 47 -14.20 24.48 39.88
CA PRO A 47 -14.01 23.31 39.04
C PRO A 47 -13.23 23.70 37.77
N ALA A 48 -12.05 23.11 37.57
CA ALA A 48 -11.25 23.30 36.36
C ALA A 48 -11.99 22.95 35.05
N ALA A 49 -13.09 22.19 35.16
CA ALA A 49 -13.99 21.83 34.06
C ALA A 49 -14.76 23.00 33.43
N SER A 50 -14.75 24.22 33.99
CA SER A 50 -15.52 25.36 33.45
C SER A 50 -14.78 26.21 32.41
N LEU A 51 -13.45 26.12 32.30
CA LEU A 51 -12.65 26.99 31.41
C LEU A 51 -12.50 26.44 29.98
N ALA A 52 -12.38 25.12 29.82
CA ALA A 52 -12.24 24.46 28.51
C ALA A 52 -13.48 24.59 27.59
N GLN A 53 -14.52 25.29 28.05
CA GLN A 53 -15.76 25.57 27.32
C GLN A 53 -15.90 27.07 26.97
N GLN A 54 -14.79 27.80 26.91
CA GLN A 54 -14.75 29.22 26.52
C GLN A 54 -14.12 29.49 25.14
N ILE A 55 -13.42 28.55 24.54
CA ILE A 55 -12.71 28.71 23.25
C ILE A 55 -13.22 27.65 22.27
N GLU A 56 -13.26 27.98 20.99
CA GLU A 56 -13.54 27.04 19.91
C GLU A 56 -12.48 27.20 18.82
N THR A 57 -11.96 26.08 18.32
CA THR A 57 -10.98 25.98 17.24
C THR A 57 -11.47 25.02 16.16
N GLN A 58 -11.19 25.35 14.90
CA GLN A 58 -11.59 24.57 13.74
C GLN A 58 -10.43 24.56 12.72
N ILE A 59 -10.06 23.38 12.22
CA ILE A 59 -9.06 23.19 11.16
C ILE A 59 -9.84 22.75 9.92
N ARG A 60 -9.83 23.57 8.87
CA ARG A 60 -10.67 23.47 7.66
C ARG A 60 -12.18 23.54 7.93
N THR A 61 -12.74 22.61 8.71
CA THR A 61 -14.15 22.61 9.13
C THR A 61 -14.31 22.36 10.64
N ALA A 62 -15.54 22.05 11.06
CA ALA A 62 -15.88 21.65 12.43
C ALA A 62 -15.87 20.13 12.65
N ASP A 63 -15.52 19.33 11.63
CA ASP A 63 -15.45 17.87 11.75
C ASP A 63 -14.13 17.45 12.45
N PRO A 64 -14.15 16.68 13.56
CA PRO A 64 -12.95 16.14 14.20
C PRO A 64 -12.12 15.19 13.30
N ALA A 65 -12.60 14.83 12.11
CA ALA A 65 -11.83 14.13 11.08
C ALA A 65 -10.95 15.05 10.21
N ASP A 66 -11.05 16.37 10.32
CA ASP A 66 -10.33 17.30 9.42
C ASP A 66 -8.93 17.71 9.92
N ASP A 67 -8.56 17.35 11.17
CA ASP A 67 -7.26 17.70 11.77
C ASP A 67 -6.05 16.87 11.26
N TYR A 68 -6.19 16.19 10.12
CA TYR A 68 -5.08 15.48 9.47
C TYR A 68 -4.30 16.45 8.58
N LEU A 69 -3.27 17.07 9.18
CA LEU A 69 -2.38 18.05 8.58
C LEU A 69 -1.29 17.38 7.73
N THR A 70 -0.80 18.12 6.75
CA THR A 70 0.42 17.80 5.99
C THR A 70 1.40 18.97 6.09
N TRP A 71 2.44 19.02 5.24
CA TRP A 71 3.27 20.22 5.09
C TRP A 71 2.55 21.39 4.40
N ALA A 72 1.40 21.15 3.76
CA ALA A 72 0.56 22.20 3.17
C ALA A 72 -0.16 23.00 4.26
N PRO A 73 -0.26 24.34 4.11
CA PRO A 73 -0.90 25.19 5.10
C PRO A 73 -2.43 25.01 5.06
N ALA A 74 -2.97 24.37 6.09
CA ALA A 74 -4.41 24.26 6.28
C ALA A 74 -4.96 25.60 6.82
N PRO A 75 -6.05 26.13 6.26
CA PRO A 75 -6.78 27.23 6.87
C PRO A 75 -7.42 26.75 8.18
N ALA A 76 -7.34 27.57 9.22
CA ALA A 76 -7.91 27.30 10.53
C ALA A 76 -8.54 28.58 11.10
N ARG A 77 -9.41 28.43 12.10
CA ARG A 77 -10.05 29.56 12.77
C ARG A 77 -10.27 29.30 14.25
N ILE A 78 -10.22 30.36 15.04
CA ILE A 78 -10.37 30.36 16.49
C ILE A 78 -11.32 31.48 16.95
N ARG A 79 -12.10 31.23 18.00
CA ARG A 79 -12.89 32.27 18.68
C ARG A 79 -12.99 32.00 20.18
N GLN A 80 -13.35 33.04 20.94
CA GLN A 80 -13.98 32.83 22.24
C GLN A 80 -15.50 32.68 22.07
N ILE A 81 -16.12 31.88 22.92
CA ILE A 81 -17.57 31.69 22.93
C ILE A 81 -18.21 32.95 23.56
N PRO A 82 -19.24 33.57 22.95
CA PRO A 82 -19.82 34.82 23.47
C PRO A 82 -20.36 34.67 24.90
N GLN A 83 -19.95 35.54 25.81
CA GLN A 83 -20.43 35.57 27.20
C GLN A 83 -20.75 37.00 27.66
N ALA A 84 -21.75 37.13 28.54
CA ALA A 84 -22.17 38.43 29.05
C ALA A 84 -21.07 39.07 29.91
N GLY A 85 -20.56 40.22 29.47
CA GLY A 85 -19.44 40.92 30.13
C GLY A 85 -18.04 40.49 29.66
N ALA A 86 -17.93 39.68 28.60
CA ALA A 86 -16.64 39.32 28.02
C ALA A 86 -15.85 40.54 27.50
N THR A 87 -14.53 40.43 27.53
CA THR A 87 -13.57 41.38 26.95
C THR A 87 -12.79 40.72 25.82
N ASP A 88 -12.20 41.53 24.93
CA ASP A 88 -11.36 41.02 23.85
C ASP A 88 -10.14 40.31 24.49
N LYS A 89 -9.85 39.07 24.08
CA LYS A 89 -8.92 38.18 24.78
C LYS A 89 -7.67 37.93 23.94
N VAL A 90 -6.50 38.35 24.43
CA VAL A 90 -5.21 38.01 23.81
C VAL A 90 -4.87 36.56 24.15
N VAL A 91 -4.63 35.76 23.12
CA VAL A 91 -4.20 34.37 23.26
C VAL A 91 -2.92 34.13 22.47
N VAL A 92 -2.10 33.19 22.92
CA VAL A 92 -0.94 32.71 22.18
C VAL A 92 -1.10 31.22 21.92
N LEU A 93 -1.09 30.85 20.65
CA LEU A 93 -1.06 29.48 20.18
C LEU A 93 0.38 28.95 20.28
N THR A 94 0.53 27.72 20.74
CA THR A 94 1.81 27.00 20.88
C THR A 94 1.62 25.55 20.42
N ASN A 95 2.71 24.78 20.42
CA ASN A 95 2.69 23.34 20.17
C ASN A 95 3.55 22.65 21.24
N ASP A 96 3.02 21.56 21.81
CA ASP A 96 3.64 20.80 22.91
C ASP A 96 4.90 20.03 22.44
N ALA A 97 5.69 19.49 23.37
CA ALA A 97 6.95 18.80 23.08
C ALA A 97 7.28 17.66 24.05
N GLU A 98 7.45 16.43 23.52
CA GLU A 98 8.05 15.28 24.24
C GLU A 98 9.50 15.61 24.66
N GLU A 99 9.69 15.91 25.94
CA GLU A 99 11.00 15.97 26.60
C GLU A 99 10.97 15.10 27.88
N PRO A 100 11.92 14.17 28.09
CA PRO A 100 13.12 13.91 27.29
C PRO A 100 12.91 12.89 26.16
N VAL A 101 13.68 13.04 25.08
CA VAL A 101 13.73 12.09 23.95
C VAL A 101 14.13 10.68 24.38
N PRO A 102 13.35 9.63 24.06
CA PRO A 102 13.72 8.24 24.31
C PRO A 102 15.01 7.77 23.61
N ALA A 103 15.77 6.92 24.31
CA ALA A 103 17.08 6.44 23.88
C ALA A 103 17.03 5.70 22.51
N GLY A 104 18.00 6.00 21.65
CA GLY A 104 18.07 5.48 20.28
C GLY A 104 17.46 6.40 19.22
N ARG A 105 16.62 7.38 19.60
CA ARG A 105 16.10 8.41 18.69
C ARG A 105 16.97 9.67 18.70
N LYS A 106 17.03 10.37 17.56
CA LYS A 106 17.72 11.67 17.41
C LYS A 106 16.83 12.88 17.75
N PHE A 107 15.51 12.68 17.72
CA PHE A 107 14.49 13.69 17.95
C PHE A 107 13.28 13.07 18.70
N PRO A 108 12.46 13.88 19.38
CA PRO A 108 11.16 13.42 19.88
C PRO A 108 10.22 13.03 18.72
N LEU A 109 9.11 12.34 19.01
CA LEU A 109 8.17 11.79 18.01
C LEU A 109 6.70 12.22 18.19
N ASP A 110 6.47 13.41 18.71
CA ASP A 110 5.25 14.17 18.40
C ASP A 110 5.31 14.68 16.96
N GLY A 111 4.16 14.82 16.30
CA GLY A 111 4.04 15.72 15.16
C GLY A 111 4.11 17.17 15.65
N ASN A 112 5.03 17.97 15.13
CA ASN A 112 5.03 19.40 15.45
C ASN A 112 4.20 20.16 14.42
N VAL A 113 3.55 21.23 14.87
CA VAL A 113 2.86 22.17 13.99
C VAL A 113 3.48 23.55 14.05
N ALA A 114 3.31 24.31 12.98
CA ALA A 114 3.70 25.71 12.86
C ALA A 114 2.50 26.53 12.38
N PHE A 115 2.54 27.83 12.68
CA PHE A 115 1.44 28.77 12.48
C PHE A 115 1.79 29.90 11.50
N ALA A 116 0.77 30.61 11.03
CA ALA A 116 0.91 31.92 10.38
C ALA A 116 -0.42 32.71 10.42
N LYS A 117 -0.34 34.04 10.45
CA LYS A 117 -1.51 34.93 10.26
C LYS A 117 -1.99 34.98 8.81
N SER A 118 -1.08 34.80 7.86
CA SER A 118 -1.37 34.76 6.43
C SER A 118 -0.27 33.97 5.70
N ILE A 119 -0.59 33.48 4.50
CA ILE A 119 0.29 32.65 3.68
C ILE A 119 0.50 33.32 2.33
N ALA A 120 1.75 33.38 1.86
CA ALA A 120 2.08 33.78 0.49
C ALA A 120 2.03 32.55 -0.45
N PRO A 121 1.68 32.71 -1.74
CA PRO A 121 1.71 31.60 -2.70
C PRO A 121 3.06 30.87 -2.69
N GLY A 122 3.03 29.53 -2.67
CA GLY A 122 4.23 28.69 -2.59
C GLY A 122 4.92 28.65 -1.22
N THR A 123 4.34 29.25 -0.17
CA THR A 123 4.86 29.19 1.22
C THR A 123 3.94 28.41 2.16
N THR A 124 4.45 27.96 3.30
CA THR A 124 3.69 27.29 4.36
C THR A 124 3.91 27.97 5.72
N ALA A 125 3.17 27.54 6.74
CA ALA A 125 3.25 28.07 8.10
C ALA A 125 4.62 27.77 8.74
N THR A 126 5.20 28.73 9.48
CA THR A 126 6.56 28.63 10.06
C THR A 126 6.73 29.28 11.43
N GLU A 127 5.72 30.00 11.95
CA GLU A 127 5.78 30.62 13.28
C GLU A 127 5.60 29.53 14.35
N LYS A 128 6.53 29.44 15.32
CA LYS A 128 6.45 28.45 16.41
C LYS A 128 5.34 28.77 17.42
N THR A 129 5.00 30.04 17.56
CA THR A 129 3.92 30.54 18.41
C THR A 129 3.21 31.68 17.69
N LEU A 130 1.90 31.81 17.90
CA LEU A 130 1.06 32.77 17.19
C LEU A 130 0.15 33.52 18.16
N GLU A 131 0.38 34.82 18.33
CA GLU A 131 -0.47 35.72 19.12
C GLU A 131 -1.69 36.19 18.31
N LEU A 132 -2.90 35.98 18.84
CA LEU A 132 -4.17 36.40 18.27
C LEU A 132 -5.02 37.15 19.31
N VAL A 133 -5.88 38.06 18.84
CA VAL A 133 -6.85 38.77 19.68
C VAL A 133 -8.24 38.27 19.34
N LEU A 134 -8.88 37.55 20.26
CA LEU A 134 -10.21 36.97 20.07
C LEU A 134 -11.29 38.01 20.45
N PRO A 135 -12.16 38.44 19.52
CA PRO A 135 -13.23 39.41 19.81
C PRO A 135 -14.23 38.91 20.86
N LYS A 136 -14.67 39.82 21.75
CA LYS A 136 -15.64 39.53 22.83
C LYS A 136 -17.06 39.18 22.37
N ASP A 137 -17.39 39.50 21.12
CA ASP A 137 -18.65 39.12 20.46
C ASP A 137 -18.61 37.69 19.88
N GLY A 138 -17.45 37.01 19.98
CA GLY A 138 -17.23 35.66 19.47
C GLY A 138 -17.19 35.56 17.94
N ALA A 139 -16.85 36.64 17.25
CA ALA A 139 -16.43 36.57 15.86
C ALA A 139 -15.21 35.65 15.69
N TRP A 140 -15.14 34.99 14.53
CA TRP A 140 -14.02 34.12 14.17
C TRP A 140 -12.77 34.94 13.81
N VAL A 141 -11.61 34.43 14.22
CA VAL A 141 -10.28 34.90 13.80
C VAL A 141 -9.63 33.79 12.99
N ASP A 142 -9.41 34.05 11.71
CA ASP A 142 -8.78 33.11 10.80
C ASP A 142 -7.24 33.14 10.93
N PHE A 143 -6.60 31.99 10.74
CA PHE A 143 -5.16 31.78 10.72
C PHE A 143 -4.82 30.54 9.85
N PHE A 144 -3.53 30.19 9.76
CA PHE A 144 -3.07 28.98 9.09
C PHE A 144 -2.24 28.11 10.03
N VAL A 145 -2.36 26.79 9.86
CA VAL A 145 -1.55 25.78 10.56
C VAL A 145 -1.03 24.74 9.57
N ALA A 146 0.21 24.31 9.74
CA ALA A 146 0.81 23.23 8.94
C ALA A 146 1.67 22.33 9.84
N GLY A 147 1.99 21.13 9.35
CA GLY A 147 3.06 20.33 9.94
C GLY A 147 4.42 21.05 9.83
N SER A 148 5.16 21.09 10.93
CA SER A 148 6.47 21.72 11.00
C SER A 148 7.56 20.74 10.52
N PHE A 149 7.84 20.73 9.22
CA PHE A 149 8.83 19.85 8.59
C PHE A 149 10.18 19.85 9.36
N PRO A 150 10.81 18.69 9.63
CA PRO A 150 10.44 17.33 9.22
C PRO A 150 9.64 16.53 10.28
N ARG A 151 9.04 17.19 11.28
CA ARG A 151 8.43 16.52 12.45
C ARG A 151 7.00 16.05 12.17
N ALA A 152 6.88 14.88 11.56
CA ALA A 152 5.62 14.17 11.37
C ALA A 152 5.18 13.40 12.63
N SER A 153 3.87 13.17 12.77
CA SER A 153 3.29 12.37 13.85
C SER A 153 3.77 10.92 13.83
N SER A 154 3.74 10.25 14.98
CA SER A 154 3.95 8.80 15.14
C SER A 154 2.72 8.07 15.69
N ALA A 155 1.80 8.79 16.34
CA ALA A 155 0.50 8.29 16.78
C ALA A 155 -0.64 9.17 16.25
N ASP A 156 -1.87 8.67 16.33
CA ASP A 156 -3.06 9.46 16.00
C ASP A 156 -3.28 10.56 17.03
N LYS A 157 -3.62 11.76 16.56
CA LYS A 157 -3.87 12.97 17.37
C LYS A 157 -2.71 13.41 18.30
N ASP A 158 -1.45 13.07 17.99
CA ASP A 158 -0.28 13.45 18.82
C ASP A 158 0.21 14.91 18.67
N ALA A 159 -0.23 15.62 17.63
CA ALA A 159 0.22 16.98 17.33
C ALA A 159 -0.69 18.01 18.01
N VAL A 160 -0.43 18.29 19.30
CA VAL A 160 -1.28 19.19 20.10
C VAL A 160 -0.97 20.66 19.82
N ILE A 161 -2.00 21.42 19.46
CA ILE A 161 -2.03 22.89 19.51
C ILE A 161 -2.53 23.28 20.90
N GLU A 162 -1.75 24.03 21.66
CA GLU A 162 -2.23 24.62 22.92
C GLU A 162 -2.61 26.09 22.71
N VAL A 163 -3.59 26.57 23.49
CA VAL A 163 -3.98 27.99 23.51
C VAL A 163 -3.81 28.51 24.93
N HIS A 164 -2.89 29.47 25.09
CA HIS A 164 -2.56 30.10 26.37
C HIS A 164 -3.12 31.52 26.44
N GLU A 165 -3.54 31.97 27.61
CA GLU A 165 -3.99 33.35 27.82
C GLU A 165 -2.80 34.31 28.02
N GLY A 166 -2.76 35.40 27.24
CA GLY A 166 -1.80 36.51 27.39
C GLY A 166 -0.36 36.26 26.96
N SER A 167 0.19 35.04 27.08
CA SER A 167 1.55 34.71 26.61
C SER A 167 1.71 33.21 26.33
N ALA A 168 2.77 32.82 25.60
CA ALA A 168 3.12 31.41 25.33
C ALA A 168 3.44 30.58 26.60
N THR A 169 3.57 31.21 27.76
CA THR A 169 3.77 30.56 29.07
C THR A 169 2.64 30.87 30.06
N GLY A 170 1.55 31.46 29.57
CA GLY A 170 0.33 31.73 30.33
C GLY A 170 -0.47 30.44 30.61
N PRO A 171 -1.58 30.55 31.36
CA PRO A 171 -2.43 29.40 31.64
C PRO A 171 -3.02 28.86 30.32
N ARG A 172 -2.91 27.56 30.10
CA ARG A 172 -3.55 26.86 28.99
C ARG A 172 -5.06 26.87 29.20
N ILE A 173 -5.78 27.59 28.34
CA ILE A 173 -7.25 27.72 28.39
C ILE A 173 -7.97 26.78 27.43
N HIS A 174 -7.27 26.28 26.41
CA HIS A 174 -7.79 25.31 25.44
C HIS A 174 -6.66 24.49 24.81
N SER A 175 -7.01 23.35 24.20
CA SER A 175 -6.10 22.44 23.51
C SER A 175 -6.82 21.73 22.36
N HIS A 176 -6.23 21.72 21.18
CA HIS A 176 -6.77 21.07 19.98
C HIS A 176 -5.77 20.03 19.47
N ALA A 177 -6.18 18.77 19.40
CA ALA A 177 -5.29 17.66 19.02
C ALA A 177 -5.40 17.37 17.51
N ALA A 178 -4.28 17.43 16.80
CA ALA A 178 -4.18 17.19 15.36
C ALA A 178 -3.20 16.04 15.07
N MET A 179 -3.08 15.62 13.81
CA MET A 179 -2.04 14.67 13.39
C MET A 179 -1.36 15.18 12.12
N VAL A 180 -0.04 15.26 12.13
CA VAL A 180 0.78 15.54 10.96
C VAL A 180 1.01 14.24 10.19
N ARG A 181 0.04 13.90 9.34
CA ARG A 181 -0.11 12.60 8.68
C ARG A 181 0.63 12.57 7.34
N ILE A 182 1.77 11.87 7.33
CA ILE A 182 2.78 11.94 6.26
C ILE A 182 3.13 10.53 5.77
N ARG A 183 3.35 10.38 4.46
CA ARG A 183 3.88 9.15 3.84
C ARG A 183 5.37 9.02 4.18
N LYS A 184 5.74 8.00 4.95
CA LYS A 184 7.11 7.77 5.45
C LYS A 184 7.87 6.68 4.69
N ASN A 185 9.20 6.69 4.75
CA ASN A 185 9.98 5.53 4.35
C ASN A 185 9.57 4.33 5.22
N GLN A 186 9.31 3.19 4.58
CA GLN A 186 8.84 1.95 5.18
C GLN A 186 9.72 1.40 6.33
N ARG A 187 11.02 1.74 6.37
CA ARG A 187 11.93 1.37 7.46
C ARG A 187 11.80 2.27 8.70
N ASP A 188 11.28 3.49 8.51
CA ASP A 188 11.24 4.57 9.49
C ASP A 188 9.83 4.70 10.12
N LEU A 189 8.93 3.75 9.83
CA LEU A 189 7.67 3.54 10.53
C LEU A 189 7.89 3.04 11.96
N THR A 190 7.07 3.51 12.90
CA THR A 190 6.90 2.81 14.18
C THR A 190 6.10 1.52 14.03
N ASP A 191 6.19 0.62 15.00
CA ASP A 191 5.36 -0.59 15.06
C ASP A 191 3.86 -0.28 15.07
N GLN A 192 3.45 0.86 15.67
CA GLN A 192 2.05 1.27 15.72
C GLN A 192 1.54 1.75 14.35
N GLU A 193 2.33 2.51 13.61
CA GLU A 193 1.98 2.90 12.23
C GLU A 193 1.94 1.68 11.30
N ARG A 194 2.93 0.80 11.43
CA ARG A 194 3.03 -0.46 10.68
C ARG A 194 1.80 -1.34 10.93
N ILE A 195 1.43 -1.60 12.18
CA ILE A 195 0.26 -2.44 12.48
C ILE A 195 -1.06 -1.76 12.09
N ASN A 196 -1.18 -0.43 12.19
CA ASN A 196 -2.36 0.31 11.73
C ASN A 196 -2.57 0.16 10.22
N PHE A 197 -1.52 0.38 9.43
CA PHE A 197 -1.57 0.24 7.96
C PHE A 197 -1.86 -1.20 7.54
N LEU A 198 -1.17 -2.20 8.11
CA LEU A 198 -1.41 -3.62 7.82
C LEU A 198 -2.84 -4.05 8.20
N THR A 199 -3.38 -3.53 9.31
CA THR A 199 -4.75 -3.82 9.75
C THR A 199 -5.77 -3.19 8.81
N ALA A 200 -5.60 -1.91 8.43
CA ALA A 200 -6.47 -1.25 7.47
C ALA A 200 -6.48 -1.99 6.12
N LEU A 201 -5.30 -2.41 5.64
CA LEU A 201 -5.12 -3.17 4.41
C LEU A 201 -5.82 -4.55 4.45
N SER A 202 -5.66 -5.31 5.52
CA SER A 202 -6.32 -6.63 5.68
C SER A 202 -7.85 -6.48 5.79
N ARG A 203 -8.34 -5.46 6.50
CA ARG A 203 -9.78 -5.16 6.62
C ARG A 203 -10.39 -4.65 5.30
N PHE A 204 -9.64 -3.89 4.50
CA PHE A 204 -10.12 -3.42 3.18
C PHE A 204 -10.35 -4.58 2.20
N LEU A 205 -9.45 -5.57 2.21
CA LEU A 205 -9.63 -6.84 1.49
C LEU A 205 -10.82 -7.65 2.05
N ARG A 206 -10.90 -7.85 3.37
CA ARG A 206 -11.81 -8.83 3.99
C ARG A 206 -13.21 -8.31 4.28
N GLU A 207 -13.34 -7.23 5.04
CA GLU A 207 -14.63 -6.69 5.49
C GLU A 207 -15.31 -5.89 4.38
N HIS A 208 -14.53 -5.08 3.66
CA HIS A 208 -15.05 -4.14 2.67
C HIS A 208 -15.08 -4.70 1.25
N ARG A 209 -14.27 -5.73 0.95
CA ARG A 209 -14.16 -6.39 -0.38
C ARG A 209 -13.95 -5.41 -1.54
N GLY A 210 -13.25 -4.31 -1.25
CA GLY A 210 -12.95 -3.25 -2.20
C GLY A 210 -11.57 -3.40 -2.86
N TYR A 211 -10.74 -4.32 -2.38
CA TYR A 211 -9.37 -4.49 -2.85
C TYR A 211 -9.32 -5.05 -4.27
N GLU A 212 -10.16 -6.05 -4.57
CA GLU A 212 -10.24 -6.69 -5.88
C GLU A 212 -10.65 -5.71 -6.99
N ARG A 213 -11.39 -4.63 -6.67
CA ARG A 213 -11.68 -3.53 -7.60
C ARG A 213 -10.41 -2.80 -8.05
N PHE A 214 -9.44 -2.57 -7.15
CA PHE A 214 -8.18 -1.91 -7.51
C PHE A 214 -7.37 -2.80 -8.46
N VAL A 215 -7.20 -4.08 -8.12
CA VAL A 215 -6.56 -5.08 -9.00
C VAL A 215 -7.20 -5.08 -10.39
N ARG A 216 -8.55 -5.14 -10.47
CA ARG A 216 -9.28 -5.17 -11.74
C ARG A 216 -9.21 -3.86 -12.54
N VAL A 217 -9.15 -2.70 -11.88
CA VAL A 217 -8.90 -1.42 -12.56
C VAL A 217 -7.51 -1.42 -13.20
N HIS A 218 -6.48 -1.87 -12.49
CA HIS A 218 -5.11 -1.95 -13.01
C HIS A 218 -5.01 -2.96 -14.18
N GLU A 219 -5.65 -4.12 -14.03
CA GLU A 219 -5.78 -5.14 -15.09
C GLU A 219 -6.39 -4.56 -16.38
N LEU A 220 -7.52 -3.87 -16.28
CA LEU A 220 -8.21 -3.27 -17.42
C LEU A 220 -7.43 -2.11 -18.06
N ALA A 221 -6.64 -1.37 -17.28
CA ALA A 221 -5.78 -0.32 -17.81
C ALA A 221 -4.65 -0.87 -18.70
N SER A 222 -4.16 -2.09 -18.47
CA SER A 222 -3.07 -2.71 -19.24
C SER A 222 -3.47 -3.84 -20.20
N MET A 223 -4.58 -4.56 -19.97
CA MET A 223 -4.95 -5.77 -20.72
C MET A 223 -5.27 -5.51 -22.21
N GLY A 224 -5.68 -4.28 -22.58
CA GLY A 224 -6.23 -4.00 -23.91
C GLY A 224 -5.35 -4.28 -25.11
N LYS A 225 -4.03 -4.32 -24.87
CA LYS A 225 -2.99 -4.58 -25.85
C LYS A 225 -2.69 -6.08 -26.02
N ASN A 226 -3.35 -6.94 -25.24
CA ASN A 226 -2.95 -8.34 -25.01
C ASN A 226 -3.93 -9.35 -25.61
N GLN A 227 -4.99 -8.90 -26.28
CA GLN A 227 -6.05 -9.76 -26.81
C GLN A 227 -5.76 -10.21 -28.26
N ASP A 228 -5.72 -11.53 -28.48
CA ASP A 228 -5.54 -12.15 -29.80
C ASP A 228 -6.51 -13.35 -29.95
N PRO A 229 -7.34 -13.41 -31.02
CA PRO A 229 -7.59 -12.36 -32.01
C PRO A 229 -8.32 -11.17 -31.39
N ALA A 230 -7.80 -9.96 -31.65
CA ALA A 230 -8.41 -8.71 -31.22
C ALA A 230 -9.75 -8.45 -31.95
N VAL A 231 -10.85 -9.01 -31.42
CA VAL A 231 -12.21 -8.52 -31.70
C VAL A 231 -12.33 -7.06 -31.26
N TYR A 232 -11.59 -6.69 -30.22
CA TYR A 232 -11.49 -5.34 -29.70
C TYR A 232 -10.10 -5.13 -29.04
N PHE A 233 -9.45 -4.00 -29.31
CA PHE A 233 -8.12 -3.64 -28.81
C PHE A 233 -8.18 -2.24 -28.17
N TRP A 234 -7.45 -2.00 -27.08
CA TRP A 234 -7.24 -0.65 -26.55
C TRP A 234 -5.79 -0.48 -26.04
N PRO A 235 -5.22 0.74 -26.10
CA PRO A 235 -3.85 0.98 -25.63
C PRO A 235 -3.76 0.81 -24.10
N ASP A 236 -2.54 0.57 -23.60
CA ASP A 236 -2.27 0.72 -22.16
C ASP A 236 -2.55 2.18 -21.75
N LEU A 237 -3.24 2.37 -20.63
CA LEU A 237 -3.66 3.68 -20.12
C LEU A 237 -2.88 4.12 -18.88
N ALA A 238 -2.03 3.24 -18.33
CA ALA A 238 -1.33 3.41 -17.06
C ALA A 238 0.20 3.28 -17.17
N HIS A 239 0.73 2.71 -18.26
CA HIS A 239 2.15 2.41 -18.45
C HIS A 239 2.62 2.64 -19.90
N ARG A 240 3.95 2.55 -20.13
CA ARG A 240 4.67 2.77 -21.40
C ARG A 240 4.28 4.09 -22.09
N GLY A 241 3.93 5.11 -21.30
CA GLY A 241 3.39 6.38 -21.79
C GLY A 241 3.41 7.50 -20.74
N PRO A 242 3.35 8.78 -21.16
CA PRO A 242 3.56 9.94 -20.30
C PRO A 242 2.80 9.96 -18.98
N ALA A 243 1.53 9.51 -18.94
CA ALA A 243 0.74 9.56 -17.71
C ALA A 243 1.09 8.47 -16.68
N PHE A 244 2.15 7.67 -16.86
CA PHE A 244 2.57 6.64 -15.90
C PHE A 244 2.58 7.14 -14.45
N LEU A 245 3.28 8.23 -14.17
CA LEU A 245 3.35 8.82 -12.81
C LEU A 245 2.01 9.47 -12.38
N ALA A 246 1.27 10.07 -13.32
CA ALA A 246 0.02 10.78 -13.04
C ALA A 246 -1.14 9.83 -12.70
N PHE A 247 -1.32 8.76 -13.49
CA PHE A 247 -2.27 7.70 -13.23
C PHE A 247 -1.97 7.04 -11.88
N HIS A 248 -0.70 6.67 -11.62
CA HIS A 248 -0.33 6.02 -10.37
C HIS A 248 -0.49 6.95 -9.15
N ARG A 249 -0.18 8.25 -9.23
CA ARG A 249 -0.50 9.22 -8.16
C ARG A 249 -1.99 9.27 -7.82
N ALA A 250 -2.86 9.34 -8.84
CA ALA A 250 -4.31 9.33 -8.65
C ALA A 250 -4.80 7.99 -8.06
N TYR A 251 -4.31 6.87 -8.60
CA TYR A 251 -4.65 5.52 -8.15
C TYR A 251 -4.23 5.26 -6.70
N LEU A 252 -3.01 5.65 -6.31
CA LEU A 252 -2.51 5.61 -4.93
C LEU A 252 -3.36 6.46 -3.99
N LEU A 253 -3.68 7.71 -4.37
CA LEU A 253 -4.54 8.59 -3.56
C LEU A 253 -5.96 8.05 -3.39
N SER A 254 -6.52 7.43 -4.44
CA SER A 254 -7.83 6.78 -4.36
C SER A 254 -7.80 5.58 -3.42
N PHE A 255 -6.70 4.81 -3.40
CA PHE A 255 -6.53 3.65 -2.50
C PHE A 255 -6.30 4.07 -1.04
N GLU A 256 -5.41 5.04 -0.82
CA GLU A 256 -5.12 5.62 0.50
C GLU A 256 -6.38 6.18 1.16
N ARG A 257 -7.28 6.80 0.38
CA ARG A 257 -8.58 7.29 0.86
C ARG A 257 -9.58 6.18 1.21
N GLU A 258 -9.50 4.99 0.62
CA GLU A 258 -10.29 3.85 1.10
C GLU A 258 -9.74 3.31 2.42
N LEU A 259 -8.42 3.24 2.59
CA LEU A 259 -7.81 2.86 3.88
C LEU A 259 -8.13 3.88 4.99
N GLN A 260 -8.15 5.17 4.69
CA GLN A 260 -8.47 6.23 5.66
C GLN A 260 -9.94 6.19 6.14
N LYS A 261 -10.88 5.60 5.39
CA LYS A 261 -12.24 5.31 5.90
C LYS A 261 -12.26 4.22 6.96
N ILE A 262 -11.22 3.39 7.04
CA ILE A 262 -11.07 2.27 7.97
C ILE A 262 -10.22 2.69 9.18
N ALA A 263 -9.18 3.48 8.95
CA ALA A 263 -8.29 4.05 9.96
C ALA A 263 -7.76 5.43 9.50
N PRO A 264 -8.38 6.56 9.93
CA PRO A 264 -8.08 7.90 9.40
C PRO A 264 -6.62 8.39 9.55
N SER A 265 -5.89 7.85 10.52
CA SER A 265 -4.46 8.14 10.75
C SER A 265 -3.50 7.47 9.75
N VAL A 266 -3.96 6.54 8.90
CA VAL A 266 -3.10 5.82 7.95
C VAL A 266 -2.70 6.71 6.77
N ALA A 267 -1.39 6.75 6.49
CA ALA A 267 -0.81 7.14 5.21
C ALA A 267 -0.12 5.93 4.56
N LEU A 268 0.06 5.94 3.24
CA LEU A 268 0.85 4.92 2.56
C LEU A 268 2.34 5.09 2.88
N PRO A 269 3.04 4.07 3.40
CA PRO A 269 4.50 4.11 3.44
C PRO A 269 5.06 3.97 2.03
N TYR A 270 6.33 4.33 1.83
CA TYR A 270 7.04 4.18 0.57
C TYR A 270 8.34 3.37 0.72
N TRP A 271 8.76 2.71 -0.36
CA TRP A 271 10.01 1.94 -0.43
C TRP A 271 10.95 2.55 -1.47
N ILE A 272 12.21 2.80 -1.09
CA ILE A 272 13.28 3.19 -2.02
C ILE A 272 14.04 1.94 -2.47
N MET A 273 14.18 1.75 -3.79
CA MET A 273 14.68 0.50 -4.38
C MET A 273 16.17 0.23 -4.15
N ASP A 274 17.03 1.26 -4.05
CA ASP A 274 18.46 1.11 -3.75
C ASP A 274 18.78 1.01 -2.24
N GLU A 275 17.75 0.93 -1.39
CA GLU A 275 17.85 0.74 0.06
C GLU A 275 17.39 -0.66 0.50
N LEU A 276 17.88 -1.11 1.67
CA LEU A 276 17.53 -2.43 2.22
C LEU A 276 16.00 -2.55 2.50
N PRO A 277 15.33 -3.56 1.92
CA PRO A 277 13.87 -3.60 1.83
C PRO A 277 13.19 -4.27 3.03
N SER A 278 12.95 -3.53 4.11
CA SER A 278 12.15 -3.98 5.27
C SER A 278 10.71 -4.37 4.93
N VAL A 279 10.21 -4.07 3.72
CA VAL A 279 8.98 -4.63 3.14
C VAL A 279 8.96 -6.16 3.23
N PHE A 280 10.12 -6.82 3.07
CA PHE A 280 10.25 -8.28 3.20
C PHE A 280 10.62 -8.71 4.61
N ASP A 281 9.99 -8.11 5.63
CA ASP A 281 10.00 -8.55 7.03
C ASP A 281 8.75 -9.39 7.37
N GLU A 282 8.88 -10.32 8.31
CA GLU A 282 7.77 -11.20 8.74
C GLU A 282 6.63 -10.43 9.44
N ASN A 283 6.95 -9.29 10.07
CA ASN A 283 5.99 -8.38 10.70
C ASN A 283 5.56 -7.23 9.76
N PHE A 284 5.90 -7.31 8.47
CA PHE A 284 5.42 -6.36 7.45
C PHE A 284 4.78 -7.07 6.25
N MET A 285 5.30 -6.97 5.01
CA MET A 285 4.66 -7.58 3.83
C MET A 285 5.04 -9.05 3.59
N GLY A 286 5.71 -9.70 4.54
CA GLY A 286 6.07 -11.12 4.51
C GLY A 286 7.52 -11.33 4.11
N ALA A 287 8.22 -12.16 4.90
CA ALA A 287 9.66 -12.33 4.92
C ALA A 287 10.26 -12.78 3.58
N ASN A 288 11.49 -12.35 3.33
CA ASN A 288 12.31 -12.90 2.26
C ASN A 288 12.69 -14.36 2.55
N VAL A 289 12.32 -15.29 1.67
CA VAL A 289 12.68 -16.72 1.79
C VAL A 289 13.65 -17.06 0.67
N ILE A 290 14.92 -17.34 1.02
CA ILE A 290 15.92 -17.83 0.05
C ILE A 290 15.79 -19.35 -0.03
N SER A 291 15.66 -19.87 -1.25
CA SER A 291 15.44 -21.29 -1.56
C SER A 291 16.00 -21.61 -2.95
N ALA A 292 16.29 -22.89 -3.18
CA ALA A 292 16.60 -23.42 -4.51
C ALA A 292 15.33 -23.80 -5.31
N ASP A 293 14.12 -23.43 -4.84
CA ASP A 293 12.86 -23.58 -5.58
C ASP A 293 12.72 -22.51 -6.70
N ALA A 294 11.82 -22.75 -7.65
CA ALA A 294 11.40 -21.73 -8.62
C ALA A 294 10.63 -20.59 -7.91
N VAL A 295 9.67 -20.92 -7.06
CA VAL A 295 8.83 -19.94 -6.33
C VAL A 295 8.56 -20.42 -4.90
N VAL A 296 8.35 -19.47 -3.99
CA VAL A 296 8.14 -19.73 -2.55
C VAL A 296 7.00 -18.88 -2.00
N GLU A 297 6.30 -19.41 -1.00
CA GLU A 297 5.42 -18.62 -0.13
C GLU A 297 6.30 -17.79 0.82
N PRO A 298 6.02 -16.48 1.04
CA PRO A 298 6.73 -15.71 2.06
C PRO A 298 6.26 -16.10 3.48
N THR A 299 7.18 -16.06 4.45
CA THR A 299 6.87 -16.34 5.86
C THR A 299 6.31 -15.09 6.54
N PHE A 300 5.30 -15.24 7.39
CA PHE A 300 4.74 -14.15 8.19
C PHE A 300 4.78 -14.51 9.68
N ALA A 301 4.97 -13.51 10.54
CA ALA A 301 4.68 -13.64 11.95
C ALA A 301 3.19 -13.97 12.13
N ALA A 302 2.85 -14.89 13.02
CA ALA A 302 1.49 -15.42 13.12
C ALA A 302 0.44 -14.38 13.57
N SER A 303 0.87 -13.30 14.22
CA SER A 303 0.07 -12.13 14.59
C SER A 303 -0.09 -11.08 13.47
N ASN A 304 0.66 -11.18 12.37
CA ASN A 304 0.63 -10.21 11.27
C ASN A 304 -0.75 -10.17 10.60
N PRO A 305 -1.38 -8.99 10.40
CA PRO A 305 -2.66 -8.86 9.72
C PRO A 305 -2.76 -9.54 8.35
N LEU A 306 -1.63 -9.67 7.64
CA LEU A 306 -1.51 -10.24 6.30
C LEU A 306 -1.05 -11.71 6.26
N ALA A 307 -0.88 -12.40 7.40
CA ALA A 307 -0.34 -13.77 7.46
C ALA A 307 -1.12 -14.83 6.65
N HIS A 308 -2.35 -14.50 6.25
CA HIS A 308 -3.24 -15.31 5.41
C HIS A 308 -3.69 -14.54 4.17
N TRP A 309 -2.81 -13.74 3.57
CA TRP A 309 -3.10 -12.95 2.37
C TRP A 309 -3.38 -13.84 1.16
N ALA A 310 -4.55 -13.64 0.55
CA ALA A 310 -4.97 -14.28 -0.68
C ALA A 310 -5.91 -13.34 -1.44
N VAL A 311 -5.77 -13.27 -2.76
CA VAL A 311 -6.60 -12.43 -3.65
C VAL A 311 -7.28 -13.36 -4.65
N ASN A 312 -8.60 -13.24 -4.82
CA ASN A 312 -9.41 -14.17 -5.61
C ASN A 312 -9.27 -15.67 -5.20
N GLY A 313 -8.79 -15.95 -3.98
CA GLY A 313 -8.50 -17.31 -3.49
C GLY A 313 -7.10 -17.84 -3.88
N GLU A 314 -6.32 -17.10 -4.67
CA GLU A 314 -4.92 -17.40 -4.96
C GLU A 314 -4.01 -16.93 -3.81
N ALA A 315 -3.05 -17.76 -3.40
CA ALA A 315 -2.07 -17.45 -2.38
C ALA A 315 -0.86 -16.67 -2.92
N LEU A 316 -0.24 -15.86 -2.07
CA LEU A 316 0.93 -15.04 -2.41
C LEU A 316 2.20 -15.90 -2.60
N TYR A 317 2.86 -15.74 -3.76
CA TYR A 317 4.16 -16.34 -4.08
C TYR A 317 5.18 -15.26 -4.50
N ARG A 318 6.44 -15.43 -4.11
CA ARG A 318 7.55 -14.54 -4.49
C ARG A 318 8.76 -15.32 -5.01
N PHE A 319 9.69 -14.59 -5.66
CA PHE A 319 10.95 -15.17 -6.11
C PHE A 319 11.94 -15.27 -4.93
N PRO A 320 12.66 -16.39 -4.77
CA PRO A 320 13.50 -16.65 -3.60
C PRO A 320 14.89 -15.98 -3.66
N TYR A 321 14.95 -14.74 -4.15
CA TYR A 321 16.21 -14.02 -4.36
C TYR A 321 16.84 -13.53 -3.04
N GLN A 322 18.16 -13.33 -3.06
CA GLN A 322 18.85 -12.64 -1.98
C GLN A 322 18.54 -11.13 -2.04
N ARG A 323 18.08 -10.55 -0.92
CA ARG A 323 17.60 -9.15 -0.82
C ARG A 323 18.31 -8.31 0.25
N ASN A 324 19.41 -8.81 0.80
CA ASN A 324 20.15 -8.19 1.92
C ASN A 324 21.53 -7.62 1.53
N ASP A 325 21.84 -7.52 0.24
CA ASP A 325 23.07 -6.90 -0.27
C ASP A 325 22.78 -5.46 -0.71
N ALA A 326 23.19 -4.49 0.12
CA ALA A 326 23.02 -3.06 -0.16
C ALA A 326 23.88 -2.55 -1.34
N GLN A 327 24.86 -3.32 -1.81
CA GLN A 327 25.71 -2.97 -2.94
C GLN A 327 25.15 -3.49 -4.27
N ASP A 328 24.55 -4.69 -4.33
CA ASP A 328 23.77 -5.11 -5.53
C ASP A 328 22.56 -4.17 -5.72
N LEU A 329 21.84 -3.80 -4.66
CA LEU A 329 20.70 -2.87 -4.76
C LEU A 329 21.11 -1.53 -5.40
N LYS A 330 22.22 -0.92 -4.97
CA LYS A 330 22.78 0.31 -5.55
C LYS A 330 23.40 0.15 -6.94
N ALA A 331 23.85 -1.04 -7.29
CA ALA A 331 24.36 -1.33 -8.65
C ALA A 331 23.23 -1.69 -9.63
N ARG A 332 22.07 -2.12 -9.13
CA ARG A 332 20.90 -2.58 -9.87
C ARG A 332 19.91 -1.45 -10.14
N PHE A 333 19.61 -0.64 -9.12
CA PHE A 333 18.53 0.34 -9.15
C PHE A 333 19.06 1.79 -9.17
N PHE A 334 18.49 2.61 -10.04
CA PHE A 334 18.83 4.04 -10.13
C PHE A 334 18.34 4.80 -8.89
N SER A 335 19.21 5.61 -8.29
CA SER A 335 18.90 6.44 -7.12
C SER A 335 18.27 7.78 -7.51
N ASP A 336 17.78 8.53 -6.51
CA ASP A 336 17.40 9.95 -6.65
C ASP A 336 18.46 10.75 -7.43
N GLU A 337 19.75 10.55 -7.15
CA GLU A 337 20.87 11.24 -7.79
C GLU A 337 21.01 10.86 -9.27
N THR A 338 20.82 9.58 -9.62
CA THR A 338 20.88 9.10 -11.01
C THR A 338 19.69 9.56 -11.86
N LEU A 339 18.52 9.80 -11.24
CA LEU A 339 17.31 10.22 -11.94
C LEU A 339 17.17 11.74 -12.03
N PHE A 340 17.55 12.50 -10.99
CA PHE A 340 17.23 13.93 -10.91
C PHE A 340 18.13 14.83 -11.78
N VAL A 341 19.16 14.27 -12.42
CA VAL A 341 19.88 14.93 -13.52
C VAL A 341 19.03 15.08 -14.79
N GLU A 342 17.96 14.30 -14.94
CA GLU A 342 17.08 14.41 -16.11
C GLU A 342 16.27 15.71 -16.06
N GLY A 343 16.58 16.62 -17.00
CA GLY A 343 16.04 17.96 -17.04
C GLY A 343 14.56 18.06 -17.40
N THR A 344 14.05 17.08 -18.17
CA THR A 344 12.73 17.10 -18.83
C THR A 344 11.84 15.94 -18.37
N TYR A 345 10.53 16.17 -18.27
CA TYR A 345 9.57 15.17 -17.76
C TYR A 345 9.60 13.86 -18.57
N ALA A 346 9.58 13.97 -19.90
CA ALA A 346 9.53 12.82 -20.80
C ALA A 346 10.77 11.90 -20.68
N LYS A 347 11.92 12.44 -20.24
CA LYS A 347 13.10 11.62 -19.92
C LYS A 347 13.01 11.04 -18.52
N PHE A 348 12.75 11.87 -17.51
CA PHE A 348 12.64 11.45 -16.12
C PHE A 348 11.63 10.31 -15.95
N SER A 349 10.40 10.47 -16.45
CA SER A 349 9.32 9.48 -16.34
C SER A 349 9.68 8.16 -17.03
N ARG A 350 10.21 8.19 -18.26
CA ARG A 350 10.63 6.98 -19.00
C ARG A 350 11.84 6.29 -18.37
N LYS A 351 12.81 7.05 -17.83
CA LYS A 351 14.00 6.47 -17.18
C LYS A 351 13.59 5.75 -15.90
N LEU A 352 12.83 6.42 -15.03
CA LEU A 352 12.27 5.88 -13.79
C LEU A 352 11.38 4.65 -14.04
N GLU A 353 10.51 4.70 -15.07
CA GLU A 353 9.69 3.55 -15.49
C GLU A 353 10.57 2.36 -15.91
N GLY A 354 11.65 2.58 -16.67
CA GLY A 354 12.58 1.51 -17.06
C GLY A 354 13.41 0.94 -15.90
N ASN A 355 14.04 1.82 -15.10
CA ASN A 355 14.83 1.49 -13.92
C ASN A 355 14.71 2.70 -12.95
N PRO A 356 14.18 2.52 -11.72
CA PRO A 356 14.02 1.26 -11.00
C PRO A 356 12.74 0.45 -11.28
N HIS A 357 11.71 1.02 -11.87
CA HIS A 357 10.36 0.47 -11.77
C HIS A 357 10.17 -0.92 -12.43
N ASN A 358 10.35 -1.05 -13.75
CA ASN A 358 10.16 -2.32 -14.45
C ASN A 358 11.12 -3.41 -13.93
N LEU A 359 12.36 -3.02 -13.59
CA LEU A 359 13.36 -3.92 -13.01
C LEU A 359 12.95 -4.40 -11.60
N GLY A 360 12.33 -3.54 -10.80
CA GLY A 360 11.88 -3.84 -9.44
C GLY A 360 10.67 -4.77 -9.39
N HIS A 361 9.75 -4.65 -10.35
CA HIS A 361 8.62 -5.56 -10.53
C HIS A 361 9.11 -7.00 -10.75
N ASN A 362 9.98 -7.22 -11.74
CA ASN A 362 10.57 -8.52 -12.04
C ASN A 362 11.49 -9.07 -10.94
N TRP A 363 12.05 -8.20 -10.09
CA TRP A 363 12.85 -8.60 -8.95
C TRP A 363 12.02 -9.01 -7.72
N THR A 364 10.73 -8.66 -7.65
CA THR A 364 9.92 -8.82 -6.43
C THR A 364 9.23 -10.18 -6.32
N GLY A 365 8.37 -10.56 -7.26
CA GLY A 365 7.53 -11.75 -7.11
C GLY A 365 6.58 -11.98 -8.28
N THR A 366 5.78 -13.04 -8.21
CA THR A 366 5.06 -13.57 -9.38
C THR A 366 3.96 -12.65 -9.86
N TRP A 367 3.11 -12.14 -8.96
CA TRP A 367 2.12 -11.13 -9.30
C TRP A 367 2.77 -9.82 -9.74
N MET A 368 3.83 -9.37 -9.06
CA MET A 368 4.56 -8.13 -9.41
C MET A 368 5.22 -8.19 -10.80
N GLN A 369 5.69 -9.36 -11.23
CA GLN A 369 6.22 -9.61 -12.58
C GLN A 369 5.17 -9.53 -13.71
N ASN A 370 3.88 -9.45 -13.39
CA ASN A 370 2.80 -9.36 -14.38
C ASN A 370 2.03 -8.05 -14.19
N CYS A 371 2.21 -7.08 -15.09
CA CYS A 371 1.66 -5.74 -14.88
C CYS A 371 0.14 -5.75 -14.64
N MET A 372 -0.60 -6.66 -15.29
CA MET A 372 -2.06 -6.75 -15.22
C MET A 372 -2.58 -7.10 -13.81
N ILE A 373 -1.81 -7.84 -13.00
CA ILE A 373 -2.25 -8.33 -11.68
C ILE A 373 -1.32 -7.95 -10.53
N SER A 374 -0.31 -7.11 -10.80
CA SER A 374 0.69 -6.67 -9.82
C SER A 374 0.13 -6.09 -8.51
N PRO A 375 -1.02 -5.39 -8.45
CA PRO A 375 -1.61 -4.97 -7.17
C PRO A 375 -2.08 -6.13 -6.27
N SER A 376 -2.01 -7.39 -6.71
CA SER A 376 -2.35 -8.55 -5.87
C SER A 376 -1.32 -8.79 -4.76
N ASP A 377 -0.05 -8.42 -4.97
CA ASP A 377 0.97 -8.42 -3.92
C ASP A 377 0.87 -7.11 -3.10
N PRO A 378 0.73 -7.16 -1.76
CA PRO A 378 0.61 -5.94 -0.96
C PRO A 378 1.87 -5.05 -1.00
N VAL A 379 3.02 -5.55 -1.47
CA VAL A 379 4.23 -4.75 -1.73
C VAL A 379 4.02 -3.72 -2.85
N PHE A 380 3.04 -3.91 -3.74
CA PHE A 380 2.68 -2.93 -4.78
C PHE A 380 2.53 -1.51 -4.23
N TRP A 381 1.88 -1.36 -3.08
CA TRP A 381 1.56 -0.05 -2.50
C TRP A 381 2.80 0.73 -2.05
N PRO A 382 3.68 0.21 -1.17
CA PRO A 382 4.92 0.90 -0.83
C PRO A 382 5.88 1.05 -2.02
N PHE A 383 5.88 0.10 -2.95
CA PHE A 383 6.66 0.16 -4.18
C PHE A 383 6.25 1.35 -5.07
N HIS A 384 4.97 1.45 -5.45
CA HIS A 384 4.46 2.58 -6.26
C HIS A 384 4.50 3.91 -5.52
N THR A 385 4.25 3.92 -4.21
CA THR A 385 4.40 5.14 -3.39
C THR A 385 5.85 5.64 -3.40
N GLY A 386 6.84 4.75 -3.55
CA GLY A 386 8.25 5.08 -3.76
C GLY A 386 8.52 5.84 -5.06
N PHE A 387 7.81 5.52 -6.13
CA PHE A 387 7.90 6.21 -7.43
C PHE A 387 7.16 7.55 -7.44
N ASP A 388 5.98 7.62 -6.81
CA ASP A 388 5.28 8.90 -6.60
C ASP A 388 6.12 9.87 -5.74
N ARG A 389 6.79 9.34 -4.71
CA ARG A 389 7.74 10.08 -3.86
C ARG A 389 8.97 10.58 -4.65
N GLN A 390 9.53 9.77 -5.55
CA GLN A 390 10.60 10.20 -6.46
C GLN A 390 10.13 11.33 -7.39
N TRP A 391 8.91 11.25 -7.95
CA TRP A 391 8.35 12.33 -8.76
C TRP A 391 8.15 13.61 -7.94
N ALA A 392 7.48 13.53 -6.79
CA ALA A 392 7.28 14.65 -5.87
C ALA A 392 8.60 15.37 -5.51
N LYS A 393 9.66 14.60 -5.24
CA LYS A 393 10.98 15.14 -4.93
C LYS A 393 11.70 15.75 -6.13
N TRP A 394 11.56 15.19 -7.33
CA TRP A 394 12.05 15.79 -8.59
C TRP A 394 11.32 17.09 -8.96
N GLN A 395 10.01 17.15 -8.68
CA GLN A 395 9.21 18.36 -8.83
C GLN A 395 9.66 19.45 -7.85
N TRP A 396 9.78 19.11 -6.56
CA TRP A 396 10.31 20.00 -5.53
C TRP A 396 11.71 20.51 -5.88
N ALA A 397 12.64 19.62 -6.24
CA ALA A 397 14.05 19.94 -6.46
C ALA A 397 14.31 20.84 -7.68
N GLY A 398 13.41 20.85 -8.67
CA GLY A 398 13.52 21.65 -9.90
C GLY A 398 12.43 22.70 -10.10
N GLY A 399 11.53 22.91 -9.14
CA GLY A 399 10.40 23.84 -9.25
C GLY A 399 9.29 23.40 -10.22
N ARG A 400 9.20 22.12 -10.57
CA ARG A 400 8.38 21.60 -11.66
C ARG A 400 6.95 21.23 -11.22
N VAL A 401 6.26 22.19 -10.63
CA VAL A 401 4.91 22.03 -10.05
C VAL A 401 3.78 22.63 -10.91
N ASN A 402 4.09 23.29 -12.02
CA ASN A 402 3.10 24.03 -12.80
C ASN A 402 2.03 23.11 -13.43
N PRO A 403 0.73 23.28 -13.13
CA PRO A 403 -0.34 22.40 -13.63
C PRO A 403 -0.59 22.46 -15.15
N ASP A 404 -0.05 23.46 -15.84
CA ASP A 404 -0.16 23.66 -17.29
C ASP A 404 0.97 22.98 -18.09
N GLY A 405 1.83 22.21 -17.43
CA GLY A 405 2.99 21.54 -18.03
C GLY A 405 4.21 22.44 -18.25
N SER A 406 4.11 23.75 -17.95
CA SER A 406 5.20 24.69 -18.16
C SER A 406 6.39 24.43 -17.22
N GLY A 407 7.61 24.78 -17.66
CA GLY A 407 8.82 24.51 -16.89
C GLY A 407 9.14 23.01 -16.74
N GLU A 408 8.78 22.19 -17.73
CA GLU A 408 9.01 20.74 -17.76
C GLU A 408 8.33 19.95 -16.62
N SER A 409 7.21 20.45 -16.06
CA SER A 409 6.42 19.68 -15.08
C SER A 409 5.71 18.47 -15.67
N TYR A 410 5.39 18.51 -16.97
CA TYR A 410 4.82 17.42 -17.75
C TYR A 410 5.19 17.56 -19.23
N SER A 411 4.96 16.51 -20.02
CA SER A 411 4.97 16.54 -21.49
C SER A 411 4.33 15.25 -22.03
N PRO A 412 3.43 15.29 -23.04
CA PRO A 412 3.04 16.46 -23.84
C PRO A 412 1.90 17.29 -23.21
N ASN A 413 1.89 18.59 -23.51
CA ASN A 413 1.11 19.63 -22.81
C ASN A 413 -0.17 20.07 -23.55
N ASP A 414 -0.62 19.24 -24.47
CA ASP A 414 -1.81 19.38 -25.31
C ASP A 414 -2.93 18.45 -24.82
N ALA A 415 -3.91 18.20 -25.70
CA ALA A 415 -4.89 17.13 -25.58
C ALA A 415 -4.66 16.17 -26.77
N TYR A 416 -5.14 14.94 -26.66
CA TYR A 416 -5.12 13.99 -27.75
C TYR A 416 -5.89 14.50 -28.99
N ASP A 417 -5.27 14.32 -30.17
CA ASP A 417 -5.80 14.68 -31.48
C ASP A 417 -5.80 13.42 -32.36
N ASP A 418 -6.98 12.97 -32.80
CA ASP A 418 -7.15 11.78 -33.63
C ASP A 418 -6.75 12.01 -35.09
N THR A 419 -6.65 13.28 -35.52
CA THR A 419 -6.19 13.69 -36.86
C THR A 419 -4.67 13.81 -36.96
N ALA A 420 -3.97 13.88 -35.82
CA ALA A 420 -2.53 14.10 -35.78
C ALA A 420 -1.74 12.97 -36.51
N ALA A 421 -0.67 13.37 -37.18
CA ALA A 421 0.15 12.48 -38.00
C ALA A 421 0.85 11.42 -37.12
N GLY A 422 0.32 10.20 -37.12
CA GLY A 422 0.81 9.12 -36.24
C GLY A 422 -0.17 8.67 -35.15
N CYS A 423 -1.36 9.27 -35.08
CA CYS A 423 -2.43 8.87 -34.14
C CYS A 423 -3.50 7.94 -34.73
N ASN A 424 -3.40 7.58 -36.01
CA ASN A 424 -4.41 6.78 -36.72
C ASN A 424 -4.17 5.26 -36.66
N VAL A 425 -5.15 4.50 -37.15
CA VAL A 425 -5.18 3.02 -37.12
C VAL A 425 -4.04 2.33 -37.88
N ALA A 426 -3.35 3.01 -38.79
CA ALA A 426 -2.31 2.43 -39.64
C ALA A 426 -0.87 2.70 -39.14
N THR A 427 -0.67 3.62 -38.17
CA THR A 427 0.67 3.98 -37.67
C THR A 427 0.75 4.06 -36.13
N PRO A 428 0.58 2.93 -35.39
CA PRO A 428 0.42 2.92 -33.93
C PRO A 428 1.57 3.48 -33.06
N ASN A 429 2.71 3.84 -33.65
CA ASN A 429 3.91 4.30 -32.95
C ASN A 429 4.17 5.81 -33.07
N GLY A 430 3.33 6.57 -33.78
CA GLY A 430 3.60 7.98 -34.07
C GLY A 430 3.17 8.98 -32.98
N CYS A 431 2.29 8.60 -32.05
CA CYS A 431 1.86 9.46 -30.95
C CYS A 431 1.46 8.68 -29.68
N ALA A 432 1.24 9.41 -28.57
CA ALA A 432 0.69 8.86 -27.34
C ALA A 432 -0.81 8.53 -27.48
N ALA A 433 -1.35 7.69 -26.59
CA ALA A 433 -2.77 7.38 -26.53
C ALA A 433 -3.55 8.42 -25.72
N ILE A 434 -4.86 8.53 -25.98
CA ILE A 434 -5.74 9.39 -25.16
C ILE A 434 -5.76 8.91 -23.71
N GLY A 435 -5.51 9.84 -22.79
CA GLY A 435 -5.25 9.60 -21.37
C GLY A 435 -3.81 9.94 -20.97
N HIS A 436 -2.89 10.09 -21.93
CA HIS A 436 -1.50 10.47 -21.67
C HIS A 436 -1.17 11.94 -21.95
N HIS A 437 -1.97 12.69 -22.72
CA HIS A 437 -1.72 14.11 -22.91
C HIS A 437 -2.20 14.90 -21.68
N LEU A 438 -1.54 16.01 -21.35
CA LEU A 438 -1.78 16.77 -20.12
C LEU A 438 -3.26 17.09 -19.83
N LYS A 439 -4.03 17.37 -20.89
CA LYS A 439 -5.43 17.80 -20.84
C LYS A 439 -6.42 16.65 -21.07
N ASP A 440 -5.94 15.44 -21.31
CA ASP A 440 -6.80 14.26 -21.46
C ASP A 440 -7.43 13.88 -20.13
N THR A 441 -8.66 13.39 -20.16
CA THR A 441 -9.26 12.77 -18.97
C THR A 441 -8.75 11.35 -18.78
N MET A 442 -8.32 11.03 -17.56
CA MET A 442 -7.82 9.71 -17.21
C MET A 442 -8.97 8.72 -16.99
N TRP A 443 -8.82 7.52 -17.57
CA TRP A 443 -9.61 6.34 -17.20
C TRP A 443 -9.07 5.78 -15.86
N PRO A 444 -9.88 5.17 -14.96
CA PRO A 444 -11.30 4.85 -15.07
C PRO A 444 -12.26 6.01 -14.78
N TRP A 445 -11.74 7.15 -14.33
CA TRP A 445 -12.56 8.19 -13.70
C TRP A 445 -13.45 8.97 -14.68
N ASN A 446 -13.06 9.05 -15.95
CA ASN A 446 -13.92 9.59 -17.01
C ASN A 446 -15.11 8.70 -17.40
N SER A 447 -15.18 7.46 -16.90
CA SER A 447 -16.21 6.46 -17.27
C SER A 447 -16.31 6.17 -18.78
N ALA A 448 -15.26 6.49 -19.55
CA ALA A 448 -15.23 6.28 -20.99
C ALA A 448 -14.97 4.80 -21.32
N VAL A 449 -15.75 4.26 -22.25
CA VAL A 449 -15.73 2.84 -22.63
C VAL A 449 -15.95 2.68 -24.14
N GLY A 450 -15.43 1.58 -24.71
CA GLY A 450 -15.62 1.27 -26.12
C GLY A 450 -14.75 2.07 -27.12
N PRO A 451 -15.00 1.91 -28.43
CA PRO A 451 -14.10 2.39 -29.48
C PRO A 451 -14.09 3.92 -29.61
N GLY A 452 -12.90 4.47 -29.81
CA GLY A 452 -12.72 5.83 -30.31
C GLY A 452 -12.63 5.87 -31.85
N ALA A 453 -12.35 7.05 -32.41
CA ALA A 453 -12.15 7.23 -33.85
C ALA A 453 -10.91 6.51 -34.41
N THR A 454 -9.97 6.13 -33.53
CA THR A 454 -8.74 5.40 -33.87
C THR A 454 -8.42 4.37 -32.79
N ILE A 455 -7.50 3.44 -33.08
CA ILE A 455 -6.92 2.52 -32.11
C ILE A 455 -6.36 3.25 -30.86
N LYS A 456 -5.76 4.45 -31.04
CA LYS A 456 -5.24 5.27 -29.93
C LYS A 456 -6.33 5.98 -29.13
N GLY A 457 -7.54 6.09 -29.68
CA GLY A 457 -8.73 6.62 -29.04
C GLY A 457 -9.50 5.61 -28.16
N ASN A 458 -9.20 4.31 -28.26
CA ASN A 458 -9.99 3.25 -27.64
C ASN A 458 -9.92 3.21 -26.10
N ARG A 459 -10.96 2.63 -25.50
CA ARG A 459 -11.12 2.44 -24.05
C ARG A 459 -11.52 1.00 -23.72
N PRO A 460 -11.36 0.52 -22.47
CA PRO A 460 -11.94 -0.75 -22.02
C PRO A 460 -13.42 -0.94 -22.44
N PRO A 461 -13.84 -2.15 -22.85
CA PRO A 461 -15.24 -2.46 -23.16
C PRO A 461 -16.19 -2.21 -21.99
N ALA A 462 -17.46 -1.87 -22.28
CA ALA A 462 -18.45 -1.52 -21.27
C ALA A 462 -18.79 -2.71 -20.34
N ASP A 463 -18.95 -3.90 -20.91
CA ASP A 463 -19.20 -5.17 -20.22
C ASP A 463 -18.05 -5.57 -19.28
N LEU A 464 -16.80 -5.22 -19.64
CA LEU A 464 -15.64 -5.46 -18.78
C LEU A 464 -15.45 -4.40 -17.69
N SER A 465 -16.11 -3.23 -17.81
CA SER A 465 -15.81 -2.01 -17.05
C SER A 465 -16.92 -1.55 -16.09
N GLN A 466 -18.16 -1.99 -16.31
CA GLN A 466 -19.39 -1.48 -15.66
C GLN A 466 -19.31 -1.29 -14.13
N ASP A 467 -18.67 -2.20 -13.41
CA ASP A 467 -18.60 -2.19 -11.92
C ASP A 467 -17.35 -1.48 -11.36
N TYR A 468 -16.47 -0.98 -12.24
CA TYR A 468 -15.13 -0.51 -11.88
C TYR A 468 -14.93 1.00 -12.12
N ILE A 469 -15.63 1.56 -13.11
CA ILE A 469 -15.56 2.97 -13.53
C ILE A 469 -16.42 3.92 -12.68
N GLY A 470 -16.13 5.22 -12.78
CA GLY A 470 -16.86 6.28 -12.06
C GLY A 470 -15.93 7.41 -11.60
N PRO A 471 -16.43 8.64 -11.42
CA PRO A 471 -15.62 9.82 -11.12
C PRO A 471 -14.77 9.66 -9.86
N PHE A 472 -13.62 10.33 -9.84
CA PHE A 472 -12.73 10.39 -8.69
C PHE A 472 -13.49 10.98 -7.49
N PRO A 473 -13.60 10.28 -6.34
CA PRO A 473 -14.42 10.73 -5.23
C PRO A 473 -13.99 12.10 -4.68
N LYS A 474 -14.97 12.90 -4.24
CA LYS A 474 -14.73 14.08 -3.41
C LYS A 474 -13.82 13.69 -2.23
N ALA A 475 -12.87 14.54 -1.86
CA ALA A 475 -12.20 14.42 -0.57
C ALA A 475 -13.23 14.47 0.59
N SER A 476 -13.00 13.67 1.63
CA SER A 476 -13.83 13.71 2.86
C SER A 476 -13.66 15.04 3.59
N ILE A 477 -12.40 15.44 3.79
CA ILE A 477 -11.96 16.70 4.41
C ILE A 477 -12.20 17.87 3.44
N GLU A 478 -12.73 18.99 3.92
CA GLU A 478 -13.00 20.15 3.06
C GLU A 478 -11.73 20.95 2.71
N GLY A 479 -11.74 21.61 1.55
CA GLY A 479 -10.57 22.33 1.04
C GLY A 479 -9.41 21.43 0.56
N LEU A 480 -9.60 20.11 0.50
CA LEU A 480 -8.71 19.19 -0.21
C LEU A 480 -9.18 18.96 -1.65
N TRP A 481 -8.27 18.57 -2.53
CA TRP A 481 -8.61 18.14 -3.89
C TRP A 481 -9.17 16.71 -3.94
N PRO A 482 -10.20 16.42 -4.74
CA PRO A 482 -11.10 17.37 -5.37
C PRO A 482 -12.25 17.75 -4.41
N SER A 483 -12.67 19.01 -4.44
CA SER A 483 -13.74 19.55 -3.56
C SER A 483 -15.16 19.11 -3.97
N GLN A 484 -15.29 18.46 -5.13
CA GLN A 484 -16.46 17.75 -5.65
C GLN A 484 -15.97 16.48 -6.38
N PRO A 485 -16.84 15.50 -6.73
CA PRO A 485 -16.42 14.38 -7.57
C PRO A 485 -15.84 14.88 -8.92
N ALA A 486 -14.68 14.36 -9.32
CA ALA A 486 -13.90 14.91 -10.42
C ALA A 486 -13.60 13.89 -11.53
N ILE A 487 -13.28 14.40 -12.72
CA ILE A 487 -12.72 13.63 -13.82
C ILE A 487 -11.28 14.14 -14.04
N PRO A 488 -10.28 13.56 -13.36
CA PRO A 488 -8.92 14.08 -13.36
C PRO A 488 -8.23 13.96 -14.71
N THR A 489 -7.45 14.98 -15.02
CA THR A 489 -6.42 15.00 -16.06
C THR A 489 -5.02 14.80 -15.45
N PRO A 490 -3.98 14.45 -16.22
CA PRO A 490 -2.61 14.47 -15.70
C PRO A 490 -2.21 15.83 -15.10
N GLY A 491 -2.69 16.94 -15.68
CA GLY A 491 -2.45 18.29 -15.16
C GLY A 491 -3.09 18.58 -13.80
N ASP A 492 -4.08 17.81 -13.36
CA ASP A 492 -4.69 17.96 -12.03
C ASP A 492 -3.85 17.37 -10.90
N VAL A 493 -2.95 16.42 -11.20
CA VAL A 493 -2.16 15.70 -10.20
C VAL A 493 -0.68 16.13 -10.14
N ILE A 494 -0.25 17.07 -10.96
CA ILE A 494 1.11 17.64 -10.92
C ILE A 494 1.35 18.31 -9.55
N ASP A 495 0.52 19.27 -9.17
CA ASP A 495 0.67 20.05 -7.93
C ASP A 495 -0.04 19.37 -6.75
N TYR A 496 0.43 18.18 -6.36
CA TYR A 496 -0.17 17.39 -5.28
C TYR A 496 -0.21 18.13 -3.92
N ALA A 497 0.69 19.11 -3.73
CA ALA A 497 0.83 19.87 -2.49
C ALA A 497 0.00 21.16 -2.47
N GLY A 498 -0.55 21.63 -3.59
CA GLY A 498 -1.21 22.94 -3.67
C GLY A 498 -0.23 24.12 -3.50
N ALA A 499 0.97 24.00 -4.07
CA ALA A 499 1.98 25.07 -4.03
C ALA A 499 1.62 26.26 -4.95
N THR A 500 0.82 26.02 -5.99
CA THR A 500 0.30 27.04 -6.92
C THR A 500 -1.07 27.55 -6.46
N ALA A 501 -1.32 28.87 -6.60
CA ALA A 501 -2.46 29.57 -6.00
C ALA A 501 -3.86 29.18 -6.54
N GLN A 502 -3.94 28.25 -7.49
CA GLN A 502 -5.17 27.76 -8.11
C GLN A 502 -5.42 26.27 -7.84
N ARG A 503 -4.59 25.61 -7.02
CA ARG A 503 -4.71 24.19 -6.67
C ARG A 503 -4.95 23.99 -5.19
N LEU A 504 -5.86 23.09 -4.86
CA LEU A 504 -6.05 22.57 -3.50
C LEU A 504 -5.05 21.42 -3.28
N ASP A 505 -4.53 21.28 -2.07
CA ASP A 505 -3.64 20.17 -1.74
C ASP A 505 -4.40 18.82 -1.70
N MET A 506 -3.69 17.72 -1.87
CA MET A 506 -4.30 16.39 -1.96
C MET A 506 -4.44 15.66 -0.63
N GLY A 507 -3.99 16.24 0.50
CA GLY A 507 -4.06 15.61 1.82
C GLY A 507 -3.01 14.52 2.07
N PHE A 508 -1.92 14.52 1.29
CA PHE A 508 -0.72 13.71 1.51
C PHE A 508 0.56 14.51 1.24
N ALA A 509 1.65 14.13 1.90
CA ALA A 509 3.01 14.63 1.66
C ALA A 509 4.04 13.58 2.13
N TYR A 510 5.33 13.86 1.96
CA TYR A 510 6.44 12.93 2.23
C TYR A 510 7.40 13.45 3.31
N ASP A 511 7.89 12.58 4.17
CA ASP A 511 8.83 12.90 5.26
C ASP A 511 10.15 13.55 4.80
N ASP A 512 10.59 13.26 3.56
CA ASP A 512 11.79 13.83 2.94
C ASP A 512 11.55 14.83 1.78
N VAL A 513 10.30 15.28 1.58
CA VAL A 513 9.95 16.34 0.61
C VAL A 513 9.22 17.51 1.31
N PRO A 514 9.91 18.63 1.58
CA PRO A 514 9.30 19.85 2.13
C PRO A 514 8.21 20.45 1.23
N PHE A 515 7.36 21.29 1.81
CA PHE A 515 6.40 22.09 1.04
C PHE A 515 7.07 23.06 0.05
N GLY A 516 6.32 23.44 -0.99
CA GLY A 516 6.72 24.45 -1.96
C GLY A 516 7.73 23.91 -2.97
N THR A 517 8.72 24.73 -3.33
CA THR A 517 9.78 24.35 -4.26
C THR A 517 11.16 24.66 -3.68
N LYS A 518 12.14 23.82 -3.98
CA LYS A 518 13.54 24.14 -3.75
C LYS A 518 13.93 25.22 -4.74
N LEU A 519 14.06 26.46 -4.27
CA LEU A 519 14.62 27.53 -5.09
C LEU A 519 16.00 27.09 -5.63
N PRO A 520 16.26 27.26 -6.95
CA PRO A 520 17.57 26.94 -7.50
C PRO A 520 18.63 27.80 -6.80
N GLN A 521 19.67 27.15 -6.26
CA GLN A 521 20.77 27.90 -5.65
C GLN A 521 21.44 28.78 -6.70
N VAL A 522 21.51 30.08 -6.44
CA VAL A 522 22.21 31.05 -7.28
C VAL A 522 23.72 30.86 -7.09
N ALA A 523 24.28 29.85 -7.76
CA ALA A 523 25.70 29.53 -7.80
C ALA A 523 26.11 29.31 -9.25
N ALA A 524 27.00 30.17 -9.77
CA ALA A 524 27.39 30.14 -11.17
C ALA A 524 28.58 29.19 -11.40
N ALA A 525 28.41 28.24 -12.33
CA ALA A 525 29.50 27.59 -13.04
C ALA A 525 29.04 27.23 -14.45
N ALA A 526 29.66 27.82 -15.47
CA ALA A 526 29.39 27.44 -16.85
C ALA A 526 30.17 26.16 -17.21
N THR A 527 29.49 25.02 -17.27
CA THR A 527 30.03 23.81 -17.87
C THR A 527 30.31 24.08 -19.36
N PRO A 528 31.43 23.61 -19.96
CA PRO A 528 31.77 23.99 -21.33
C PRO A 528 30.70 23.62 -22.34
N ALA A 529 30.37 24.56 -23.24
CA ALA A 529 29.41 24.35 -24.30
C ALA A 529 29.95 23.32 -25.32
N ILE A 530 29.58 22.05 -25.14
CA ILE A 530 29.74 21.04 -26.20
C ILE A 530 28.85 21.48 -27.36
N THR A 531 29.46 21.84 -28.48
CA THR A 531 28.80 22.33 -29.70
C THR A 531 28.00 21.21 -30.39
N ARG A 532 26.83 20.89 -29.81
CA ARG A 532 25.83 20.02 -30.43
C ARG A 532 25.02 20.85 -31.42
N THR A 533 25.17 20.54 -32.70
CA THR A 533 24.40 21.15 -33.80
C THR A 533 22.90 20.99 -33.54
N SER A 534 22.18 22.11 -33.49
CA SER A 534 20.75 22.16 -33.19
C SER A 534 19.91 21.66 -34.39
N VAL A 535 19.81 20.33 -34.53
CA VAL A 535 18.77 19.73 -35.38
C VAL A 535 17.45 19.81 -34.62
N GLN A 536 16.55 20.66 -35.09
CA GLN A 536 15.23 20.89 -34.51
C GLN A 536 14.34 19.68 -34.85
N GLN A 537 14.33 18.66 -33.98
CA GLN A 537 13.50 17.46 -34.16
C GLN A 537 12.01 17.73 -33.86
N PRO A 538 11.07 17.00 -34.50
CA PRO A 538 9.65 17.07 -34.17
C PRO A 538 9.37 16.61 -32.75
N ALA A 539 8.43 17.26 -32.07
CA ALA A 539 7.85 16.71 -30.85
C ALA A 539 7.10 15.40 -31.18
N GLY A 540 7.54 14.28 -30.60
CA GLY A 540 6.94 12.96 -30.81
C GLY A 540 7.95 11.83 -30.98
N THR A 541 9.13 12.08 -31.56
CA THR A 541 10.16 11.04 -31.70
C THR A 541 11.00 10.90 -30.44
N ALA A 542 11.01 9.71 -29.84
CA ALA A 542 11.77 9.44 -28.62
C ALA A 542 13.28 9.63 -28.86
N SER A 543 13.92 10.44 -28.00
CA SER A 543 15.38 10.47 -27.88
C SER A 543 15.86 9.06 -27.51
N ILE A 544 16.58 8.42 -28.41
CA ILE A 544 17.22 7.12 -28.14
C ILE A 544 18.09 7.27 -26.90
N ASP A 545 17.95 6.30 -25.99
CA ASP A 545 18.69 6.26 -24.74
C ASP A 545 20.14 5.83 -25.04
N GLN A 546 21.07 6.79 -24.95
CA GLN A 546 22.48 6.56 -25.26
C GLN A 546 23.16 5.67 -24.21
N GLU A 547 22.66 5.65 -22.97
CA GLU A 547 23.18 4.81 -21.89
C GLU A 547 22.77 3.35 -22.13
N ALA A 548 21.49 3.12 -22.46
CA ALA A 548 21.00 1.78 -22.79
C ALA A 548 21.58 1.23 -24.12
N VAL A 549 21.83 2.08 -25.13
CA VAL A 549 22.56 1.66 -26.35
C VAL A 549 24.02 1.29 -26.05
N ALA A 550 24.69 1.98 -25.13
CA ALA A 550 26.02 1.58 -24.68
C ALA A 550 25.98 0.24 -23.91
N ALA A 551 24.96 0.04 -23.07
CA ALA A 551 24.73 -1.23 -22.38
C ALA A 551 24.50 -2.39 -23.37
N LEU A 552 23.76 -2.18 -24.47
CA LEU A 552 23.58 -3.19 -25.52
C LEU A 552 24.91 -3.67 -26.11
N ALA A 553 25.88 -2.77 -26.30
CA ALA A 553 27.21 -3.15 -26.76
C ALA A 553 27.97 -3.97 -25.70
N VAL A 554 27.92 -3.57 -24.43
CA VAL A 554 28.59 -4.30 -23.32
C VAL A 554 27.99 -5.70 -23.12
N ALA A 555 26.67 -5.85 -23.19
CA ALA A 555 26.00 -7.15 -23.03
C ALA A 555 26.44 -8.18 -24.08
N ASN A 556 26.69 -7.74 -25.32
CA ASN A 556 27.09 -8.60 -26.45
C ASN A 556 28.62 -8.82 -26.56
N ASP A 557 29.45 -8.04 -25.88
CA ASP A 557 30.91 -8.18 -25.92
C ASP A 557 31.37 -9.32 -24.99
N ARG A 558 31.68 -10.49 -25.57
CA ARG A 558 32.18 -11.68 -24.85
C ARG A 558 33.54 -11.50 -24.18
N ASN A 559 34.27 -10.41 -24.48
CA ASN A 559 35.54 -10.10 -23.82
C ASN A 559 35.33 -9.36 -22.48
N ARG A 560 34.10 -8.95 -22.17
CA ARG A 560 33.74 -8.26 -20.93
C ARG A 560 33.57 -9.25 -19.77
N PRO A 561 33.94 -8.87 -18.53
CA PRO A 561 33.57 -9.63 -17.34
C PRO A 561 32.05 -9.87 -17.28
N GLU A 562 31.62 -11.08 -16.93
CA GLU A 562 30.18 -11.41 -16.91
C GLU A 562 29.37 -10.46 -16.00
N ALA A 563 29.96 -9.93 -14.92
CA ALA A 563 29.31 -8.93 -14.06
C ALA A 563 28.97 -7.62 -14.79
N GLU A 564 29.84 -7.15 -15.70
CA GLU A 564 29.53 -6.00 -16.57
C GLU A 564 28.39 -6.36 -17.54
N ARG A 565 28.43 -7.58 -18.12
CA ARG A 565 27.39 -8.06 -19.06
C ARG A 565 26.02 -8.23 -18.39
N ILE A 566 25.98 -8.74 -17.15
CA ILE A 566 24.77 -8.91 -16.33
C ILE A 566 24.16 -7.54 -15.99
N ASN A 567 24.96 -6.57 -15.54
CA ASN A 567 24.46 -5.22 -15.27
C ASN A 567 24.04 -4.48 -16.55
N ALA A 568 24.72 -4.73 -17.67
CA ALA A 568 24.31 -4.22 -18.98
C ALA A 568 22.94 -4.77 -19.42
N LEU A 569 22.68 -6.08 -19.25
CA LEU A 569 21.37 -6.70 -19.53
C LEU A 569 20.23 -6.06 -18.72
N ARG A 570 20.46 -5.77 -17.43
CA ARG A 570 19.50 -5.09 -16.54
C ARG A 570 19.13 -3.68 -17.04
N ASN A 571 20.06 -2.99 -17.71
CA ASN A 571 19.90 -1.62 -18.21
C ASN A 571 19.40 -1.53 -19.66
N LEU A 572 18.92 -2.64 -20.25
CA LEU A 572 18.26 -2.63 -21.57
C LEU A 572 16.78 -2.23 -21.50
N THR A 573 16.20 -1.99 -20.32
CA THR A 573 14.75 -1.80 -20.10
C THR A 573 14.12 -0.64 -20.86
N SER A 574 14.89 0.36 -21.29
CA SER A 574 14.37 1.49 -22.05
C SER A 574 14.40 1.26 -23.59
N LEU A 575 15.08 0.21 -24.08
CA LEU A 575 15.16 -0.11 -25.50
C LEU A 575 13.91 -0.85 -26.00
N PRO A 576 13.61 -0.83 -27.31
CA PRO A 576 12.47 -1.57 -27.87
C PRO A 576 12.61 -3.08 -27.74
N ASP A 577 11.47 -3.77 -27.57
CA ASP A 577 11.33 -5.23 -27.53
C ASP A 577 12.18 -5.92 -28.64
N SER A 578 12.13 -5.40 -29.88
CA SER A 578 12.86 -5.85 -31.07
C SER A 578 14.39 -5.81 -30.99
N THR A 579 14.94 -5.06 -30.03
CA THR A 579 16.39 -4.88 -29.81
C THR A 579 16.85 -5.69 -28.60
N VAL A 580 16.06 -5.73 -27.53
CA VAL A 580 16.39 -6.47 -26.30
C VAL A 580 16.27 -7.97 -26.50
N VAL A 581 15.19 -8.45 -27.13
CA VAL A 581 14.94 -9.89 -27.27
C VAL A 581 16.04 -10.61 -28.06
N PRO A 582 16.48 -10.14 -29.25
CA PRO A 582 17.55 -10.81 -29.99
C PRO A 582 18.89 -10.85 -29.25
N ALA A 583 19.22 -9.78 -28.51
CA ALA A 583 20.44 -9.73 -27.69
C ALA A 583 20.37 -10.71 -26.51
N ALA A 584 19.26 -10.74 -25.78
CA ALA A 584 19.06 -11.66 -24.67
C ALA A 584 19.03 -13.13 -25.14
N ILE A 585 18.38 -13.45 -26.26
CA ILE A 585 18.44 -14.78 -26.89
C ILE A 585 19.87 -15.10 -27.34
N GLY A 586 20.61 -14.12 -27.85
CA GLY A 586 22.02 -14.26 -28.22
C GLY A 586 22.89 -14.67 -27.03
N VAL A 587 22.73 -14.00 -25.88
CA VAL A 587 23.44 -14.30 -24.63
C VAL A 587 23.02 -15.65 -24.03
N LEU A 588 21.72 -15.96 -24.03
CA LEU A 588 21.18 -17.22 -23.50
C LEU A 588 21.75 -18.46 -24.21
N ASN A 589 22.02 -18.35 -25.52
CA ASN A 589 22.56 -19.41 -26.37
C ASN A 589 24.10 -19.47 -26.42
N GLU A 590 24.83 -18.72 -25.58
CA GLU A 590 26.29 -18.72 -25.63
C GLU A 590 26.92 -20.01 -25.08
N ALA A 591 27.63 -20.73 -25.93
CA ALA A 591 28.45 -21.86 -25.52
C ALA A 591 29.50 -21.41 -24.49
N GLY A 592 29.37 -21.89 -23.24
CA GLY A 592 30.31 -21.60 -22.15
C GLY A 592 29.90 -20.50 -21.18
N ARG A 593 28.73 -19.85 -21.35
CA ARG A 593 28.18 -18.91 -20.34
C ARG A 593 28.06 -19.55 -18.95
N SER A 594 28.07 -18.73 -17.89
CA SER A 594 27.61 -19.18 -16.57
C SER A 594 26.08 -19.34 -16.49
N GLU A 595 25.61 -19.94 -15.39
CA GLU A 595 24.19 -19.94 -15.03
C GLU A 595 23.66 -18.54 -14.68
N ALA A 596 24.52 -17.68 -14.11
CA ALA A 596 24.14 -16.31 -13.71
C ALA A 596 23.94 -15.40 -14.92
N LEU A 597 24.82 -15.50 -15.93
CA LEU A 597 24.64 -14.80 -17.20
C LEU A 597 23.42 -15.33 -17.98
N GLY A 598 23.18 -16.64 -17.93
CA GLY A 598 21.96 -17.25 -18.49
C GLY A 598 20.69 -16.77 -17.79
N ALA A 599 20.68 -16.69 -16.46
CA ALA A 599 19.56 -16.19 -15.68
C ALA A 599 19.31 -14.69 -15.96
N ALA A 600 20.35 -13.86 -16.06
CA ALA A 600 20.23 -12.45 -16.44
C ALA A 600 19.67 -12.26 -17.86
N ALA A 601 19.95 -13.17 -18.79
CA ALA A 601 19.32 -13.16 -20.11
C ALA A 601 17.82 -13.49 -20.03
N ILE A 602 17.39 -14.42 -19.14
CA ILE A 602 15.98 -14.67 -18.86
C ILE A 602 15.31 -13.48 -18.16
N GLU A 603 15.98 -12.80 -17.23
CA GLU A 603 15.50 -11.53 -16.63
C GLU A 603 15.28 -10.46 -17.72
N ALA A 604 16.21 -10.30 -18.66
CA ALA A 604 16.10 -9.37 -19.78
C ALA A 604 14.92 -9.69 -20.72
N LEU A 605 14.66 -10.97 -21.00
CA LEU A 605 13.45 -11.40 -21.73
C LEU A 605 12.18 -11.09 -20.94
N SER A 606 12.17 -11.38 -19.63
CA SER A 606 11.02 -11.11 -18.75
C SER A 606 10.64 -9.63 -18.69
N LEU A 607 11.61 -8.72 -18.83
CA LEU A 607 11.35 -7.26 -18.85
C LEU A 607 10.57 -6.83 -20.11
N GLN A 608 10.67 -7.62 -21.19
CA GLN A 608 9.88 -7.43 -22.39
C GLN A 608 8.53 -8.16 -22.33
N MET A 609 8.43 -9.27 -21.57
CA MET A 609 7.18 -10.02 -21.39
C MET A 609 6.20 -9.37 -20.39
N MET A 610 6.72 -8.56 -19.45
CA MET A 610 5.95 -7.90 -18.38
C MET A 610 4.75 -7.07 -18.90
N PHE A 611 4.76 -6.69 -20.18
CA PHE A 611 3.71 -5.94 -20.86
C PHE A 611 3.20 -6.67 -22.12
N GLY A 612 2.04 -6.24 -22.60
CA GLY A 612 1.42 -6.72 -23.84
C GLY A 612 2.30 -6.66 -25.09
N GLN A 613 1.95 -7.51 -26.06
CA GLN A 613 2.66 -7.73 -27.33
C GLN A 613 2.73 -6.46 -28.19
N SER A 614 3.71 -5.57 -27.96
CA SER A 614 3.99 -4.43 -28.84
C SER A 614 4.54 -4.89 -30.19
N ASP A 615 5.38 -5.92 -30.10
CA ASP A 615 6.03 -6.59 -31.20
C ASP A 615 5.73 -8.09 -31.05
N HIS A 616 4.72 -8.56 -31.80
CA HIS A 616 4.33 -9.98 -31.79
C HIS A 616 5.50 -10.90 -32.19
N GLN A 617 6.44 -10.44 -33.04
CA GLN A 617 7.58 -11.24 -33.47
C GLN A 617 8.61 -11.37 -32.35
N ALA A 618 8.98 -10.27 -31.69
CA ALA A 618 9.86 -10.30 -30.53
C ALA A 618 9.22 -11.07 -29.37
N HIS A 619 7.93 -10.89 -29.11
CA HIS A 619 7.22 -11.62 -28.06
C HIS A 619 7.14 -13.12 -28.34
N HIS A 620 6.84 -13.54 -29.57
CA HIS A 620 6.87 -14.95 -29.96
C HIS A 620 8.27 -15.56 -29.86
N ALA A 621 9.31 -14.82 -30.27
CA ALA A 621 10.71 -15.26 -30.13
C ALA A 621 11.13 -15.43 -28.66
N ALA A 622 10.73 -14.50 -27.79
CA ALA A 622 10.98 -14.58 -26.35
C ALA A 622 10.25 -15.77 -25.71
N MET A 623 8.97 -16.00 -26.01
CA MET A 623 8.22 -17.17 -25.54
C MET A 623 8.84 -18.48 -26.03
N GLY A 624 9.28 -18.56 -27.29
CA GLY A 624 10.02 -19.72 -27.81
C GLY A 624 11.33 -19.99 -27.06
N ALA A 625 12.10 -18.94 -26.75
CA ALA A 625 13.33 -19.05 -25.97
C ALA A 625 13.08 -19.46 -24.51
N LEU A 626 12.04 -18.91 -23.87
CA LEU A 626 11.61 -19.29 -22.52
C LEU A 626 11.19 -20.77 -22.48
N HIS A 627 10.44 -21.25 -23.48
CA HIS A 627 10.06 -22.67 -23.57
C HIS A 627 11.24 -23.61 -23.79
N ALA A 628 12.24 -23.23 -24.59
CA ALA A 628 13.48 -23.99 -24.74
C ALA A 628 14.28 -24.02 -23.42
N ALA A 629 14.32 -22.89 -22.71
CA ALA A 629 15.03 -22.73 -21.44
C ALA A 629 14.45 -23.59 -20.30
N LEU A 630 13.18 -24.03 -20.37
CA LEU A 630 12.63 -25.05 -19.45
C LEU A 630 13.41 -26.38 -19.48
N THR A 631 14.18 -26.64 -20.54
CA THR A 631 15.06 -27.81 -20.70
C THR A 631 16.55 -27.45 -20.75
N ASP A 632 16.93 -26.24 -20.33
CA ASP A 632 18.34 -25.83 -20.23
C ASP A 632 19.12 -26.74 -19.27
N ARG A 633 20.44 -26.86 -19.46
CA ARG A 633 21.32 -27.65 -18.58
C ARG A 633 21.37 -27.07 -17.15
N ASP A 634 21.31 -25.75 -17.00
CA ASP A 634 21.54 -25.04 -15.76
C ASP A 634 20.21 -24.88 -14.98
N LEU A 635 20.16 -25.36 -13.73
CA LEU A 635 18.92 -25.38 -12.93
C LEU A 635 18.33 -23.96 -12.75
N THR A 636 19.18 -22.99 -12.44
CA THR A 636 18.81 -21.59 -12.25
C THR A 636 18.17 -21.00 -13.51
N VAL A 637 18.59 -21.43 -14.71
CA VAL A 637 18.01 -21.00 -15.99
C VAL A 637 16.63 -21.64 -16.20
N ARG A 638 16.49 -22.95 -15.97
CA ARG A 638 15.18 -23.65 -16.04
C ARG A 638 14.15 -23.02 -15.10
N GLN A 639 14.57 -22.71 -13.87
CA GLN A 639 13.68 -22.11 -12.88
C GLN A 639 13.35 -20.65 -13.18
N SER A 640 14.27 -19.86 -13.71
CA SER A 640 13.95 -18.52 -14.20
C SER A 640 12.96 -18.56 -15.36
N ALA A 641 13.09 -19.51 -16.29
CA ALA A 641 12.10 -19.70 -17.35
C ALA A 641 10.72 -20.10 -16.82
N LEU A 642 10.66 -20.99 -15.83
CA LEU A 642 9.43 -21.37 -15.12
C LEU A 642 8.78 -20.16 -14.42
N ARG A 643 9.56 -19.37 -13.66
CA ARG A 643 9.10 -18.14 -12.98
C ARG A 643 8.37 -17.20 -13.95
N VAL A 644 8.97 -16.92 -15.11
CA VAL A 644 8.42 -16.02 -16.12
C VAL A 644 7.14 -16.57 -16.72
N LEU A 645 7.17 -17.80 -17.24
CA LEU A 645 6.01 -18.42 -17.90
C LEU A 645 4.83 -18.62 -16.93
N ALA A 646 5.08 -18.98 -15.67
CA ALA A 646 4.04 -19.13 -14.66
C ALA A 646 3.40 -17.80 -14.29
N SER A 647 4.20 -16.74 -14.07
CA SER A 647 3.70 -15.41 -13.68
C SER A 647 2.82 -14.79 -14.77
N HIS A 648 3.09 -15.10 -16.05
CA HIS A 648 2.28 -14.68 -17.20
C HIS A 648 1.14 -15.66 -17.54
N ARG A 649 0.88 -16.66 -16.68
CA ARG A 649 -0.21 -17.67 -16.80
C ARG A 649 -0.18 -18.46 -18.11
N ASP A 650 1.01 -18.79 -18.61
CA ASP A 650 1.19 -19.44 -19.90
C ASP A 650 0.52 -20.85 -19.98
N PRO A 651 -0.40 -21.09 -20.95
CA PRO A 651 -1.07 -22.39 -21.10
C PRO A 651 -0.15 -23.56 -21.44
N ALA A 652 0.95 -23.33 -22.16
CA ALA A 652 1.85 -24.41 -22.60
C ALA A 652 2.74 -24.92 -21.46
N LEU A 653 3.11 -24.07 -20.50
CA LEU A 653 3.70 -24.45 -19.22
C LEU A 653 2.69 -25.23 -18.38
N ILE A 654 1.45 -24.76 -18.26
CA ILE A 654 0.41 -25.42 -17.45
C ILE A 654 0.26 -26.89 -17.83
N GLU A 655 0.09 -27.21 -19.12
CA GLU A 655 -0.03 -28.61 -19.57
C GLU A 655 1.26 -29.42 -19.33
N LYS A 656 2.45 -28.81 -19.45
CA LYS A 656 3.73 -29.46 -19.11
C LYS A 656 3.85 -29.79 -17.62
N LEU A 657 3.44 -28.87 -16.73
CA LEU A 657 3.50 -29.10 -15.29
C LEU A 657 2.52 -30.19 -14.86
N VAL A 658 1.30 -30.22 -15.42
CA VAL A 658 0.31 -31.29 -15.18
C VAL A 658 0.86 -32.64 -15.65
N SER A 659 1.40 -32.70 -16.88
CA SER A 659 2.04 -33.91 -17.40
C SER A 659 3.19 -34.41 -16.50
N SER A 660 3.97 -33.51 -15.91
CA SER A 660 5.08 -33.86 -14.99
C SER A 660 4.61 -34.28 -13.59
N LEU A 661 3.40 -33.88 -13.14
CA LEU A 661 2.81 -34.38 -11.90
C LEU A 661 2.15 -35.75 -12.09
N ASP A 662 1.44 -35.94 -13.21
CA ASP A 662 0.74 -37.19 -13.49
C ASP A 662 1.64 -38.31 -14.02
N ASN A 663 2.90 -38.02 -14.36
CA ASN A 663 3.93 -38.98 -14.71
C ASN A 663 5.09 -39.01 -13.69
N PRO A 664 5.08 -39.93 -12.70
CA PRO A 664 6.17 -40.07 -11.72
C PRO A 664 7.55 -40.41 -12.28
N ALA A 665 7.67 -40.82 -13.55
CA ALA A 665 8.95 -41.03 -14.24
C ALA A 665 9.52 -39.73 -14.84
N ASP A 666 8.71 -38.69 -15.03
CA ASP A 666 9.20 -37.37 -15.45
C ASP A 666 10.02 -36.73 -14.33
N LYS A 667 11.12 -36.08 -14.72
CA LYS A 667 12.07 -35.38 -13.82
C LYS A 667 12.45 -33.99 -14.36
N THR A 668 11.70 -33.48 -15.35
CA THR A 668 11.86 -32.13 -15.91
C THR A 668 11.68 -31.06 -14.84
N PHE A 669 10.73 -31.27 -13.93
CA PHE A 669 10.45 -30.38 -12.80
C PHE A 669 10.51 -31.13 -11.47
N ALA A 670 10.90 -30.43 -10.40
CA ALA A 670 10.65 -30.91 -9.05
C ALA A 670 9.14 -30.87 -8.76
N THR A 671 8.62 -31.84 -8.02
CA THR A 671 7.16 -31.94 -7.74
C THR A 671 6.64 -30.68 -7.02
N VAL A 672 7.44 -30.08 -6.13
CA VAL A 672 7.10 -28.81 -5.45
C VAL A 672 7.03 -27.63 -6.43
N ASP A 673 7.98 -27.53 -7.37
CA ASP A 673 8.01 -26.50 -8.42
C ASP A 673 6.83 -26.64 -9.39
N ALA A 674 6.45 -27.87 -9.75
CA ALA A 674 5.30 -28.11 -10.61
C ALA A 674 3.96 -27.78 -9.92
N ILE A 675 3.81 -28.10 -8.63
CA ILE A 675 2.61 -27.72 -7.85
C ILE A 675 2.52 -26.20 -7.69
N ARG A 676 3.59 -25.53 -7.23
CA ARG A 676 3.57 -24.07 -7.03
C ARG A 676 3.49 -23.31 -8.36
N GLY A 677 4.14 -23.80 -9.42
CA GLY A 677 4.03 -23.25 -10.76
C GLY A 677 2.59 -23.30 -11.29
N LEU A 678 1.85 -24.39 -11.04
CA LEU A 678 0.41 -24.47 -11.35
C LEU A 678 -0.47 -23.57 -10.49
N ALA A 679 -0.09 -23.31 -9.23
CA ALA A 679 -0.77 -22.31 -8.40
C ALA A 679 -0.59 -20.89 -8.96
N VAL A 680 0.65 -20.50 -9.23
CA VAL A 680 1.01 -19.19 -9.78
C VAL A 680 0.40 -18.94 -11.16
N ALA A 681 0.37 -19.97 -12.02
CA ALA A 681 -0.22 -19.88 -13.35
C ALA A 681 -1.78 -19.91 -13.36
N GLY A 682 -2.44 -19.96 -12.19
CA GLY A 682 -3.90 -20.04 -12.07
C GLY A 682 -4.50 -21.40 -12.43
N GLY A 683 -3.67 -22.42 -12.66
CA GLY A 683 -4.10 -23.77 -13.04
C GLY A 683 -4.62 -24.63 -11.89
N ALA A 684 -4.30 -24.31 -10.63
CA ALA A 684 -4.48 -25.24 -9.51
C ALA A 684 -5.93 -25.73 -9.30
N VAL A 685 -6.96 -24.90 -9.53
CA VAL A 685 -8.37 -25.34 -9.46
C VAL A 685 -8.71 -26.31 -10.61
N LYS A 686 -8.29 -25.98 -11.84
CA LYS A 686 -8.57 -26.77 -13.06
C LYS A 686 -7.97 -28.19 -12.98
N TYR A 687 -6.79 -28.33 -12.36
CA TYR A 687 -6.08 -29.61 -12.21
C TYR A 687 -5.99 -30.09 -10.76
N ALA A 688 -6.93 -29.67 -9.91
CA ALA A 688 -6.94 -29.98 -8.48
C ALA A 688 -6.81 -31.49 -8.20
N THR A 689 -7.42 -32.34 -9.03
CA THR A 689 -7.34 -33.81 -8.92
C THR A 689 -5.92 -34.37 -9.10
N SER A 690 -5.05 -33.73 -9.89
CA SER A 690 -3.65 -34.14 -10.01
C SER A 690 -2.85 -33.69 -8.78
N ILE A 691 -3.05 -32.44 -8.32
CA ILE A 691 -2.37 -31.90 -7.13
C ILE A 691 -2.79 -32.64 -5.84
N ARG A 692 -4.07 -33.02 -5.68
CA ARG A 692 -4.64 -33.63 -4.46
C ARG A 692 -3.95 -34.94 -4.05
N LYS A 693 -3.36 -35.66 -5.02
CA LYS A 693 -2.54 -36.86 -4.80
C LYS A 693 -1.36 -36.61 -3.85
N HIS A 694 -0.86 -35.37 -3.84
CA HIS A 694 0.32 -34.94 -3.08
C HIS A 694 0.01 -34.43 -1.67
N ILE A 695 -1.25 -34.35 -1.22
CA ILE A 695 -1.55 -34.03 0.20
C ILE A 695 -0.99 -35.10 1.15
N ALA A 696 -1.00 -36.36 0.72
CA ALA A 696 -0.59 -37.53 1.51
C ALA A 696 0.70 -38.20 1.02
N THR A 697 1.36 -37.67 -0.03
CA THR A 697 2.53 -38.30 -0.66
C THR A 697 3.62 -37.29 -1.00
N GLY A 698 4.88 -37.75 -1.05
CA GLY A 698 6.05 -36.88 -1.16
C GLY A 698 6.56 -36.39 0.20
N ASP A 699 7.58 -35.54 0.17
CA ASP A 699 8.11 -34.89 1.37
C ASP A 699 7.18 -33.78 1.92
N ASN A 700 7.55 -33.20 3.06
CA ASN A 700 6.72 -32.20 3.74
C ASN A 700 6.54 -30.90 2.95
N ASN A 701 7.47 -30.54 2.05
CA ASN A 701 7.37 -29.34 1.21
C ASN A 701 6.43 -29.59 0.03
N VAL A 702 6.53 -30.77 -0.62
CA VAL A 702 5.56 -31.22 -1.64
C VAL A 702 4.15 -31.25 -1.07
N ARG A 703 3.98 -31.81 0.13
CA ARG A 703 2.68 -31.89 0.83
C ARG A 703 2.15 -30.52 1.24
N ALA A 704 2.99 -29.64 1.78
CA ALA A 704 2.61 -28.27 2.12
C ALA A 704 2.17 -27.47 0.88
N ALA A 705 2.95 -27.54 -0.21
CA ALA A 705 2.63 -26.88 -1.47
C ALA A 705 1.31 -27.39 -2.07
N ALA A 706 1.05 -28.71 -2.02
CA ALA A 706 -0.21 -29.29 -2.47
C ALA A 706 -1.41 -28.72 -1.70
N ILE A 707 -1.29 -28.63 -0.37
CA ILE A 707 -2.34 -28.12 0.51
C ILE A 707 -2.61 -26.62 0.25
N VAL A 708 -1.58 -25.80 0.07
CA VAL A 708 -1.73 -24.35 -0.19
C VAL A 708 -2.28 -24.09 -1.60
N ALA A 709 -1.79 -24.79 -2.63
CA ALA A 709 -2.30 -24.68 -3.99
C ALA A 709 -3.79 -25.07 -4.11
N LEU A 710 -4.27 -25.95 -3.23
CA LEU A 710 -5.66 -26.42 -3.18
C LEU A 710 -6.59 -25.58 -2.29
N ALA A 711 -6.13 -24.46 -1.73
CA ALA A 711 -6.98 -23.55 -0.97
C ALA A 711 -8.28 -23.13 -1.69
N PRO A 712 -8.28 -22.73 -2.98
CA PRO A 712 -9.52 -22.42 -3.71
C PRO A 712 -10.36 -23.65 -4.12
N ASP A 713 -9.88 -24.88 -3.94
CA ASP A 713 -10.63 -26.10 -4.24
C ASP A 713 -11.42 -26.60 -3.01
N ALA A 714 -12.69 -26.22 -2.95
CA ALA A 714 -13.63 -26.68 -1.94
C ALA A 714 -13.76 -28.22 -1.83
N THR A 715 -13.43 -28.99 -2.89
CA THR A 715 -13.48 -30.46 -2.85
C THR A 715 -12.27 -31.10 -2.17
N SER A 716 -11.14 -30.38 -2.03
CA SER A 716 -9.98 -30.82 -1.26
C SER A 716 -10.09 -30.55 0.23
N ARG A 717 -10.97 -29.62 0.64
CA ARG A 717 -11.09 -29.17 2.04
C ARG A 717 -11.17 -30.31 3.08
N PRO A 718 -11.97 -31.39 2.93
CA PRO A 718 -12.04 -32.45 3.94
C PRO A 718 -10.69 -33.16 4.19
N ALA A 719 -9.84 -33.27 3.17
CA ALA A 719 -8.49 -33.82 3.32
C ALA A 719 -7.55 -32.84 4.05
N ILE A 720 -7.72 -31.53 3.82
CA ILE A 720 -6.96 -30.47 4.46
C ILE A 720 -7.33 -30.36 5.96
N GLU A 721 -8.62 -30.48 6.29
CA GLU A 721 -9.09 -30.52 7.68
C GLU A 721 -8.64 -31.79 8.42
N ALA A 722 -8.63 -32.94 7.75
CA ALA A 722 -8.07 -34.17 8.31
C ALA A 722 -6.56 -34.03 8.63
N VAL A 723 -5.79 -33.38 7.75
CA VAL A 723 -4.36 -33.08 7.99
C VAL A 723 -4.18 -32.11 9.17
N LEU A 724 -5.06 -31.12 9.34
CA LEU A 724 -4.99 -30.20 10.48
C LEU A 724 -5.33 -30.90 11.81
N ALA A 725 -6.34 -31.78 11.81
CA ALA A 725 -6.77 -32.52 12.99
C ALA A 725 -5.75 -33.57 13.47
N ASP A 726 -5.00 -34.19 12.55
CA ASP A 726 -3.97 -35.17 12.88
C ASP A 726 -2.71 -34.51 13.46
N ARG A 727 -2.60 -34.53 14.80
CA ARG A 727 -1.46 -34.02 15.56
C ARG A 727 -0.16 -34.81 15.38
N SER A 728 -0.15 -35.92 14.65
CA SER A 728 1.09 -36.60 14.22
C SER A 728 1.71 -35.98 12.96
N GLN A 729 0.98 -35.15 12.22
CA GLN A 729 1.48 -34.51 11.01
C GLN A 729 2.55 -33.44 11.33
N PRO A 730 3.64 -33.34 10.54
CA PRO A 730 4.69 -32.34 10.76
C PRO A 730 4.16 -30.91 10.72
N GLU A 731 4.74 -30.05 11.56
CA GLU A 731 4.26 -28.68 11.81
C GLU A 731 4.06 -27.88 10.51
N VAL A 732 5.04 -27.88 9.60
CA VAL A 732 4.95 -27.18 8.29
C VAL A 732 3.73 -27.60 7.46
N VAL A 733 3.31 -28.87 7.54
CA VAL A 733 2.16 -29.42 6.81
C VAL A 733 0.84 -28.99 7.48
N ARG A 734 0.81 -28.89 8.81
CA ARG A 734 -0.34 -28.38 9.57
C ARG A 734 -0.47 -26.85 9.44
N SER A 735 0.64 -26.12 9.45
CA SER A 735 0.69 -24.68 9.12
C SER A 735 0.20 -24.39 7.69
N ALA A 736 0.55 -25.24 6.72
CA ALA A 736 0.01 -25.17 5.37
C ALA A 736 -1.52 -25.36 5.35
N ALA A 737 -2.04 -26.31 6.13
CA ALA A 737 -3.49 -26.52 6.29
C ALA A 737 -4.18 -25.30 6.91
N ILE A 738 -3.60 -24.67 7.94
CA ILE A 738 -4.12 -23.42 8.53
C ILE A 738 -4.18 -22.29 7.48
N ARG A 739 -3.10 -22.06 6.73
CA ARG A 739 -3.08 -21.04 5.66
C ARG A 739 -4.12 -21.34 4.57
N SER A 740 -4.21 -22.59 4.14
CA SER A 740 -5.11 -23.03 3.09
C SER A 740 -6.59 -22.87 3.48
N LEU A 741 -6.97 -23.22 4.71
CA LEU A 741 -8.34 -23.05 5.21
C LEU A 741 -8.75 -21.57 5.34
N ALA A 742 -7.82 -20.69 5.70
CA ALA A 742 -8.06 -19.25 5.75
C ALA A 742 -8.20 -18.62 4.34
N ALA A 743 -7.35 -19.03 3.39
CA ALA A 743 -7.39 -18.54 2.01
C ALA A 743 -8.59 -19.09 1.22
N GLY A 744 -8.96 -20.36 1.44
CA GLY A 744 -10.12 -21.03 0.85
C GLY A 744 -11.48 -20.55 1.37
N ASN A 745 -11.48 -19.58 2.28
CA ASN A 745 -12.61 -18.73 2.66
C ASN A 745 -13.95 -19.49 2.92
N SER A 746 -13.88 -20.66 3.54
CA SER A 746 -15.06 -21.48 3.79
C SER A 746 -15.01 -22.16 5.15
N GLY A 747 -15.96 -21.81 6.04
CA GLY A 747 -16.48 -22.59 7.17
C GLY A 747 -15.51 -23.31 8.11
N ALA A 748 -14.22 -22.96 8.15
CA ALA A 748 -13.20 -23.65 8.92
C ALA A 748 -13.14 -23.19 10.40
N THR A 749 -14.08 -22.33 10.82
CA THR A 749 -14.18 -21.74 12.16
C THR A 749 -14.00 -22.78 13.27
N ASP A 750 -14.71 -23.90 13.18
CA ASP A 750 -14.68 -24.95 14.21
C ASP A 750 -13.34 -25.70 14.23
N SER A 751 -12.81 -26.04 13.04
CA SER A 751 -11.50 -26.69 12.86
C SER A 751 -10.35 -25.83 13.39
N LEU A 752 -10.38 -24.52 13.13
CA LEU A 752 -9.39 -23.56 13.63
C LEU A 752 -9.55 -23.33 15.14
N LEU A 753 -10.78 -23.15 15.63
CA LEU A 753 -11.08 -22.96 17.06
C LEU A 753 -10.66 -24.18 17.90
N ALA A 754 -10.78 -25.40 17.36
CA ALA A 754 -10.29 -26.62 18.01
C ALA A 754 -8.77 -26.60 18.24
N VAL A 755 -7.99 -26.09 17.28
CA VAL A 755 -6.54 -25.89 17.41
C VAL A 755 -6.24 -24.80 18.45
N VAL A 756 -6.88 -23.62 18.36
CA VAL A 756 -6.68 -22.49 19.28
C VAL A 756 -6.93 -22.88 20.74
N LYS A 757 -8.02 -23.62 21.02
CA LYS A 757 -8.41 -24.03 22.38
C LYS A 757 -7.54 -25.13 22.98
N ASN A 758 -6.83 -25.91 22.16
CA ASN A 758 -6.08 -27.06 22.66
C ASN A 758 -4.78 -26.62 23.35
N ALA A 759 -4.77 -26.61 24.68
CA ALA A 759 -3.60 -26.24 25.48
C ALA A 759 -2.37 -27.16 25.31
N GLN A 760 -2.53 -28.34 24.69
CA GLN A 760 -1.45 -29.28 24.38
C GLN A 760 -0.96 -29.16 22.93
N GLU A 761 -1.45 -28.18 22.17
CA GLU A 761 -1.03 -27.90 20.81
C GLU A 761 0.17 -26.93 20.76
N GLN A 762 1.01 -27.02 19.73
CA GLN A 762 2.18 -26.15 19.60
C GLN A 762 1.77 -24.66 19.61
N PRO A 763 2.42 -23.79 20.42
CA PRO A 763 2.06 -22.37 20.51
C PRO A 763 2.04 -21.65 19.15
N THR A 764 2.97 -21.99 18.26
CA THR A 764 3.05 -21.52 16.87
C THR A 764 1.78 -21.85 16.08
N LEU A 765 1.34 -23.11 16.09
CA LEU A 765 0.11 -23.55 15.42
C LEU A 765 -1.15 -22.92 16.05
N ARG A 766 -1.16 -22.72 17.37
CA ARG A 766 -2.28 -22.06 18.06
C ARG A 766 -2.41 -20.58 17.67
N GLU A 767 -1.31 -19.85 17.59
CA GLU A 767 -1.30 -18.45 17.16
C GLU A 767 -1.65 -18.32 15.67
N GLN A 768 -1.06 -19.17 14.81
CA GLN A 768 -1.43 -19.23 13.39
C GLN A 768 -2.92 -19.54 13.19
N ALA A 769 -3.49 -20.47 13.97
CA ALA A 769 -4.91 -20.79 13.92
C ALA A 769 -5.80 -19.65 14.43
N ALA A 770 -5.35 -18.88 15.43
CA ALA A 770 -6.07 -17.69 15.90
C ALA A 770 -6.03 -16.55 14.87
N GLY A 771 -4.89 -16.34 14.20
CA GLY A 771 -4.75 -15.40 13.08
C GLY A 771 -5.64 -15.80 11.88
N ALA A 772 -5.68 -17.08 11.54
CA ALA A 772 -6.55 -17.64 10.50
C ALA A 772 -8.03 -17.52 10.86
N LEU A 773 -8.39 -17.74 12.13
CA LEU A 773 -9.75 -17.62 12.65
C LEU A 773 -10.23 -16.16 12.57
N ALA A 774 -9.41 -15.20 12.99
CA ALA A 774 -9.67 -13.78 12.80
C ALA A 774 -9.88 -13.43 11.31
N ALA A 775 -8.93 -13.83 10.46
CA ALA A 775 -8.96 -13.61 9.02
C ALA A 775 -10.18 -14.24 8.31
N THR A 776 -10.75 -15.31 8.88
CA THR A 776 -11.99 -15.97 8.42
C THR A 776 -13.24 -15.23 8.90
N VAL A 777 -13.28 -14.77 10.16
CA VAL A 777 -14.39 -14.00 10.72
C VAL A 777 -14.51 -12.63 10.05
N GLU A 778 -13.40 -11.93 9.82
CA GLU A 778 -13.36 -10.64 9.09
C GLU A 778 -13.94 -10.78 7.66
N ALA A 779 -13.65 -11.88 6.97
CA ALA A 779 -14.10 -12.12 5.60
C ALA A 779 -15.56 -12.62 5.50
N ARG A 780 -16.08 -13.30 6.54
CA ARG A 780 -17.34 -14.08 6.44
C ARG A 780 -18.24 -14.10 7.66
N GLY A 781 -17.97 -13.35 8.73
CA GLY A 781 -18.84 -13.37 9.92
C GLY A 781 -20.27 -12.86 9.67
N ALA A 782 -20.52 -12.13 8.57
CA ALA A 782 -21.88 -11.82 8.09
C ALA A 782 -22.69 -13.07 7.65
N ALA A 783 -22.02 -14.21 7.39
CA ALA A 783 -22.62 -15.50 7.08
C ALA A 783 -22.61 -16.48 8.28
N LEU A 784 -22.03 -16.08 9.43
CA LEU A 784 -22.25 -16.75 10.70
C LEU A 784 -23.51 -16.17 11.35
N SER A 785 -24.29 -16.98 12.05
CA SER A 785 -25.42 -16.48 12.84
C SER A 785 -24.95 -15.86 14.16
N LYS A 786 -25.76 -14.96 14.72
CA LYS A 786 -25.53 -14.34 16.03
C LYS A 786 -25.32 -15.33 17.17
N VAL A 787 -25.91 -16.54 17.08
CA VAL A 787 -25.65 -17.63 18.03
C VAL A 787 -24.21 -18.14 17.87
N GLN A 788 -23.80 -18.49 16.65
CA GLN A 788 -22.43 -18.95 16.37
C GLN A 788 -21.37 -17.89 16.72
N LEU A 789 -21.65 -16.60 16.50
CA LEU A 789 -20.76 -15.50 16.89
C LEU A 789 -20.66 -15.36 18.41
N ASN A 790 -21.79 -15.44 19.14
CA ASN A 790 -21.79 -15.43 20.61
C ASN A 790 -21.06 -16.64 21.21
N ASP A 791 -21.26 -17.84 20.64
CA ASP A 791 -20.58 -19.07 21.06
C ASP A 791 -19.08 -18.97 20.81
N LEU A 792 -18.68 -18.52 19.61
CA LEU A 792 -17.27 -18.27 19.25
C LEU A 792 -16.61 -17.27 20.20
N ALA A 793 -17.24 -16.12 20.47
CA ALA A 793 -16.72 -15.13 21.41
C ALA A 793 -16.67 -15.66 22.86
N THR A 794 -17.60 -16.55 23.23
CA THR A 794 -17.60 -17.23 24.54
C THR A 794 -16.45 -18.23 24.67
N GLU A 795 -16.09 -18.94 23.60
CA GLU A 795 -14.94 -19.85 23.60
C GLU A 795 -13.60 -19.10 23.52
N LEU A 796 -13.51 -18.03 22.73
CA LEU A 796 -12.30 -17.21 22.62
C LEU A 796 -11.94 -16.55 23.96
N ARG A 797 -12.92 -16.06 24.73
CA ARG A 797 -12.71 -15.49 26.09
C ARG A 797 -12.23 -16.51 27.14
N LYS A 798 -12.18 -17.81 26.82
CA LYS A 798 -11.57 -18.85 27.68
C LYS A 798 -10.08 -19.07 27.38
N VAL A 799 -9.55 -18.42 26.35
CA VAL A 799 -8.16 -18.55 25.91
C VAL A 799 -7.38 -17.32 26.37
N ASP A 800 -6.22 -17.55 26.97
CA ASP A 800 -5.33 -16.52 27.49
C ASP A 800 -4.61 -15.78 26.35
N SER A 801 -5.17 -14.64 25.92
CA SER A 801 -4.62 -13.83 24.83
C SER A 801 -3.28 -13.15 25.17
N THR A 802 -2.86 -13.10 26.45
CA THR A 802 -1.50 -12.66 26.82
C THR A 802 -0.42 -13.61 26.31
N LYS A 803 -0.80 -14.86 25.98
CA LYS A 803 0.07 -15.89 25.39
C LYS A 803 -0.23 -16.16 23.91
N LEU A 804 -1.32 -15.62 23.38
CA LEU A 804 -1.77 -15.78 21.99
C LEU A 804 -2.43 -14.47 21.48
N PRO A 805 -1.63 -13.43 21.14
CA PRO A 805 -2.14 -12.12 20.76
C PRO A 805 -3.18 -12.11 19.63
N ALA A 806 -3.11 -13.05 18.67
CA ALA A 806 -4.09 -13.14 17.59
C ALA A 806 -5.50 -13.54 18.07
N VAL A 807 -5.66 -14.10 19.27
CA VAL A 807 -6.98 -14.36 19.90
C VAL A 807 -7.72 -13.05 20.15
N ASP A 808 -7.02 -11.98 20.53
CA ASP A 808 -7.60 -10.66 20.76
C ASP A 808 -8.18 -10.07 19.46
N ARG A 809 -7.52 -10.30 18.32
CA ARG A 809 -8.01 -9.91 16.99
C ARG A 809 -9.25 -10.73 16.62
N ALA A 810 -9.22 -12.05 16.81
CA ALA A 810 -10.37 -12.92 16.53
C ALA A 810 -11.60 -12.55 17.37
N LEU A 811 -11.40 -12.20 18.65
CA LEU A 811 -12.45 -11.76 19.54
C LEU A 811 -13.03 -10.40 19.11
N LYS A 812 -12.17 -9.41 18.81
CA LYS A 812 -12.59 -8.09 18.30
C LYS A 812 -13.41 -8.20 17.01
N ALA A 813 -12.97 -9.02 16.05
CA ALA A 813 -13.71 -9.28 14.81
C ALA A 813 -15.07 -9.95 15.06
N THR A 814 -15.14 -10.89 16.01
CA THR A 814 -16.39 -11.59 16.37
C THR A 814 -17.38 -10.66 17.08
N ASP A 815 -16.95 -9.89 18.06
CA ASP A 815 -17.80 -8.94 18.81
C ASP A 815 -18.31 -7.80 17.90
N ALA A 816 -17.45 -7.27 17.02
CA ALA A 816 -17.81 -6.22 16.07
C ALA A 816 -18.87 -6.63 15.02
N LEU A 817 -19.10 -7.94 14.83
CA LEU A 817 -20.16 -8.49 13.98
C LEU A 817 -21.38 -8.93 14.81
N SER A 818 -21.17 -9.43 16.04
CA SER A 818 -22.24 -9.75 17.01
C SER A 818 -23.10 -8.54 17.39
N GLY A 819 -22.52 -7.34 17.35
CA GLY A 819 -23.22 -6.06 17.55
C GLY A 819 -23.89 -5.46 16.30
N LYS A 820 -23.67 -6.04 15.10
CA LYS A 820 -24.29 -5.61 13.83
C LYS A 820 -25.45 -6.51 13.39
N GLN A 821 -25.48 -7.76 13.85
CA GLN A 821 -26.63 -8.69 13.79
C GLN A 821 -27.53 -8.53 15.03
#